data_AF-A0A0Q5UAA0-F1
#
_entry.id   AF-A0A0Q5UAA0-F1
#
_cell.length_a   1.000
_cell.length_b   1.000
_cell.length_c   1.000
_cell.angle_alpha   90.00
_cell.angle_beta   90.00
_cell.angle_gamma   90.00
#
_symmetry.space_group_name_H-M   'P 1'
#
loop_
_entity.id
_entity.type
_entity.pdbx_description
1 polymer ?
#
loop_
_entity_poly.entity_id
_entity_poly.type
_entity_poly.pdbx_seq_one_letter_code
_entity_poly.pdbx_strand_id
1 'polypeptide(L)'
;MSQSYKSKFEALESKAHYKIIATKISKEMTDLRSKIENSSTTSRRWVWELIQNAKDVAFPEGVNIRISNLKLPTPQLTFEHDGRPFNADNIRFLIEQISSKEREKDEKGKQKNTGKFGTGFLTTHMLSEIVTVNGVAKEPELDYRQFEFQLDRSAYELNDIISAVEKAKEDIQDLDNFPIYDEYNKDDFNTTFTYPLNDDLSLDIAQKGLDDLENCLPFALCFVDEIQSVEHASKGLFYYKYDTVKKNENIHIIVIAVEDEHEKVEKLKIVKLSDGFTSIAIPIEIISDRILIKPISSNVPKLFCDFPLIGSEDFPFPTIINNPNFNPTDPRDGVYLTETDKRDNPLITENKSIIDDAVKLYFKLLEFAISENWGNLHLLANVTTFRNSPDWFSDKWHENNVLNPIRNRLLKAKIVQTANGELASILSSDNTPFIWFPFASTKEIREEIWQLANKWFPNRLPVKQHVELWNRLIWKECGKLTLDQFAFFVENKSKIEELQKKLINTNAVAWLNDFYKLLQLDDKEFHTIIDKRSIVPNQNDDFVKLSQLDKELGDINELFKDILKLLGNDIRRTIAKKNIKLDFKHEIDQSYIIREITIEVNEKANDRGIAKDYREAFNLLLIYFRDYPGTAEDQFPTIYKKKHLLYDDDEILNNIDKAEQLDKLLDEFNVTSAADLKELLSKNSSNENKFGELLPLTQEIILSMGITSIEEWTKALEDRDLKALFSHDSVPSHDMFVYAQSHIARAKKAVIDHLATLPDYDLSEMDDETAPTILAGIYKHGQQISIVVRPAYNFEVIIYYGSEKNILDYESSELWIEDPIEVRRISLGHILKTAQIRKFPV
;
A
#
# COMPACT_ATOMS: atom_id res chain seq x y z
N MET A 1 -46.65 -77.26 -17.38
CA MET A 1 -45.99 -77.13 -18.71
C MET A 1 -44.67 -77.90 -18.65
N SER A 2 -44.30 -78.64 -19.70
CA SER A 2 -43.12 -79.51 -19.67
C SER A 2 -41.82 -78.69 -19.69
N GLN A 3 -40.87 -79.03 -18.81
CA GLN A 3 -39.54 -78.43 -18.78
C GLN A 3 -38.78 -78.81 -20.06
N SER A 4 -38.51 -77.83 -20.93
CA SER A 4 -37.64 -77.97 -22.09
C SER A 4 -36.21 -77.52 -21.76
N TYR A 5 -35.21 -77.99 -22.51
CA TYR A 5 -33.84 -77.47 -22.38
C TYR A 5 -33.78 -75.96 -22.60
N LYS A 6 -34.59 -75.42 -23.53
CA LYS A 6 -34.73 -73.97 -23.75
C LYS A 6 -35.18 -73.25 -22.47
N SER A 7 -36.25 -73.73 -21.82
CA SER A 7 -36.73 -73.15 -20.55
C SER A 7 -35.71 -73.29 -19.40
N LYS A 8 -34.86 -74.32 -19.40
CA LYS A 8 -33.76 -74.46 -18.43
C LYS A 8 -32.61 -73.49 -18.71
N PHE A 9 -32.26 -73.27 -19.98
CA PHE A 9 -31.24 -72.28 -20.36
C PHE A 9 -31.71 -70.86 -20.02
N GLU A 10 -32.95 -70.49 -20.38
CA GLU A 10 -33.53 -69.18 -20.05
C GLU A 10 -33.59 -68.95 -18.52
N ALA A 11 -33.97 -69.98 -17.75
CA ALA A 11 -33.95 -69.90 -16.29
C ALA A 11 -32.52 -69.77 -15.71
N LEU A 12 -31.53 -70.45 -16.29
CA LEU A 12 -30.12 -70.33 -15.89
C LEU A 12 -29.53 -68.96 -16.25
N GLU A 13 -29.91 -68.41 -17.39
CA GLU A 13 -29.47 -67.11 -17.88
C GLU A 13 -30.05 -65.97 -17.02
N SER A 14 -31.36 -66.04 -16.70
CA SER A 14 -32.01 -65.14 -15.75
C SER A 14 -31.37 -65.23 -14.35
N LYS A 15 -31.12 -66.44 -13.85
CA LYS A 15 -30.43 -66.65 -12.57
C LYS A 15 -29.00 -66.12 -12.56
N ALA A 16 -28.26 -66.29 -13.67
CA ALA A 16 -26.92 -65.74 -13.80
C ALA A 16 -26.94 -64.21 -13.84
N HIS A 17 -27.92 -63.62 -14.54
CA HIS A 17 -28.11 -62.18 -14.63
C HIS A 17 -28.35 -61.54 -13.25
N TYR A 18 -29.33 -62.02 -12.48
CA TYR A 18 -29.56 -61.51 -11.11
C TYR A 18 -28.36 -61.72 -10.20
N LYS A 19 -27.65 -62.85 -10.34
CA LYS A 19 -26.43 -63.09 -9.55
C LYS A 19 -25.34 -62.06 -9.86
N ILE A 20 -25.16 -61.65 -11.12
CA ILE A 20 -24.20 -60.62 -11.52
C ILE A 20 -24.60 -59.27 -10.91
N ILE A 21 -25.88 -58.90 -11.01
CA ILE A 21 -26.41 -57.66 -10.43
C ILE A 21 -26.20 -57.63 -8.92
N ALA A 22 -26.61 -58.69 -8.21
CA ALA A 22 -26.47 -58.79 -6.77
C ALA A 22 -25.01 -58.75 -6.32
N THR A 23 -24.10 -59.37 -7.09
CA THR A 23 -22.66 -59.33 -6.78
C THR A 23 -22.10 -57.91 -6.91
N LYS A 24 -22.57 -57.16 -7.92
CA LYS A 24 -22.20 -55.76 -8.12
C LYS A 24 -22.72 -54.88 -6.98
N ILE A 25 -24.01 -54.98 -6.66
CA ILE A 25 -24.65 -54.25 -5.56
C ILE A 25 -23.95 -54.55 -4.23
N SER A 26 -23.71 -55.82 -3.92
CA SER A 26 -23.00 -56.25 -2.70
C SER A 26 -21.62 -55.60 -2.58
N LYS A 27 -20.84 -55.61 -3.67
CA LYS A 27 -19.51 -54.99 -3.71
C LYS A 27 -19.56 -53.48 -3.46
N GLU A 28 -20.44 -52.78 -4.17
CA GLU A 28 -20.54 -51.31 -4.06
C GLU A 28 -21.14 -50.86 -2.72
N MET A 29 -22.13 -51.58 -2.17
CA MET A 29 -22.65 -51.33 -0.82
C MET A 29 -21.60 -51.59 0.25
N THR A 30 -20.77 -52.63 0.11
CA THR A 30 -19.66 -52.88 1.04
C THR A 30 -18.67 -51.73 1.05
N ASP A 31 -18.32 -51.21 -0.14
CA ASP A 31 -17.45 -50.04 -0.28
C ASP A 31 -18.08 -48.78 0.34
N LEU A 32 -19.38 -48.53 0.08
CA LEU A 32 -20.12 -47.42 0.70
C LEU A 32 -20.12 -47.52 2.23
N ARG A 33 -20.53 -48.66 2.79
CA ARG A 33 -20.53 -48.93 4.24
C ARG A 33 -19.18 -48.64 4.89
N SER A 34 -18.08 -49.03 4.22
CA SER A 34 -16.72 -48.78 4.73
C SER A 34 -16.30 -47.31 4.72
N LYS A 35 -16.88 -46.51 3.81
CA LYS A 35 -16.54 -45.10 3.60
C LYS A 35 -17.40 -44.15 4.41
N ILE A 36 -18.61 -44.55 4.82
CA ILE A 36 -19.57 -43.70 5.52
C ILE A 36 -18.95 -43.08 6.79
N GLU A 37 -18.27 -43.87 7.62
CA GLU A 37 -17.70 -43.37 8.88
C GLU A 37 -16.37 -42.62 8.70
N ASN A 38 -15.63 -42.91 7.62
CA ASN A 38 -14.24 -42.47 7.46
C ASN A 38 -14.04 -41.35 6.42
N SER A 39 -15.05 -41.05 5.59
CA SER A 39 -14.95 -40.07 4.50
C SER A 39 -15.75 -38.80 4.77
N SER A 40 -15.05 -37.67 4.94
CA SER A 40 -15.64 -36.34 5.10
C SER A 40 -16.23 -35.76 3.81
N THR A 41 -15.90 -36.33 2.64
CA THR A 41 -16.36 -35.84 1.33
C THR A 41 -17.55 -36.64 0.81
N THR A 42 -17.59 -37.96 1.04
CA THR A 42 -18.64 -38.82 0.47
C THR A 42 -20.02 -38.44 1.01
N SER A 43 -20.15 -38.18 2.31
CA SER A 43 -21.41 -37.81 2.98
C SER A 43 -22.07 -36.54 2.43
N ARG A 44 -21.32 -35.66 1.76
CA ARG A 44 -21.81 -34.42 1.16
C ARG A 44 -22.33 -34.60 -0.27
N ARG A 45 -22.06 -35.76 -0.91
CA ARG A 45 -22.24 -35.96 -2.36
C ARG A 45 -23.65 -36.38 -2.78
N TRP A 46 -24.40 -37.05 -1.92
CA TRP A 46 -25.69 -37.66 -2.29
C TRP A 46 -26.67 -36.66 -2.91
N VAL A 47 -26.71 -35.42 -2.43
CA VAL A 47 -27.65 -34.39 -2.88
C VAL A 47 -27.37 -33.98 -4.32
N TRP A 48 -26.09 -33.88 -4.68
CA TRP A 48 -25.66 -33.54 -6.04
C TRP A 48 -25.93 -34.66 -7.03
N GLU A 49 -25.87 -35.92 -6.59
CA GLU A 49 -26.24 -37.06 -7.44
C GLU A 49 -27.75 -37.07 -7.74
N LEU A 50 -28.60 -36.70 -6.78
CA LEU A 50 -30.05 -36.56 -7.00
C LEU A 50 -30.39 -35.35 -7.91
N ILE A 51 -29.76 -34.20 -7.68
CA ILE A 51 -29.93 -33.02 -8.55
C ILE A 51 -29.44 -33.31 -9.97
N GLN A 52 -28.33 -34.05 -10.12
CA GLN A 52 -27.85 -34.46 -11.43
C GLN A 52 -28.85 -35.40 -12.13
N ASN A 53 -29.47 -36.34 -11.40
CA ASN A 53 -30.51 -37.20 -11.97
C ASN A 53 -31.72 -36.38 -12.44
N ALA A 54 -32.15 -35.38 -11.67
CA ALA A 54 -33.23 -34.47 -12.05
C ALA A 54 -32.87 -33.65 -13.31
N LYS A 55 -31.63 -33.13 -13.38
CA LYS A 55 -31.10 -32.42 -14.57
C LYS A 55 -31.16 -33.30 -15.82
N ASP A 56 -30.73 -34.55 -15.73
CA ASP A 56 -30.66 -35.47 -16.87
C ASP A 56 -32.04 -35.76 -17.50
N VAL A 57 -33.12 -35.54 -16.75
CA VAL A 57 -34.50 -35.72 -17.20
C VAL A 57 -35.27 -34.39 -17.30
N ALA A 58 -34.57 -33.26 -17.27
CA ALA A 58 -35.20 -31.94 -17.36
C ALA A 58 -35.95 -31.73 -18.69
N PHE A 59 -37.05 -31.00 -18.64
CA PHE A 59 -37.69 -30.49 -19.85
C PHE A 59 -36.83 -29.40 -20.50
N PRO A 60 -37.08 -29.01 -21.77
CA PRO A 60 -36.38 -27.87 -22.38
C PRO A 60 -36.50 -26.56 -21.59
N GLU A 61 -37.60 -26.39 -20.87
CA GLU A 61 -37.81 -25.26 -19.96
C GLU A 61 -36.93 -25.37 -18.70
N GLY A 62 -36.61 -26.59 -18.26
CA GLY A 62 -35.78 -26.93 -17.10
C GLY A 62 -36.49 -27.86 -16.12
N VAL A 63 -36.00 -27.94 -14.88
CA VAL A 63 -36.56 -28.76 -13.80
C VAL A 63 -36.60 -27.98 -12.47
N ASN A 64 -37.68 -28.16 -11.71
CA ASN A 64 -37.84 -27.69 -10.34
C ASN A 64 -37.65 -28.86 -9.38
N ILE A 65 -36.96 -28.58 -8.28
CA ILE A 65 -36.58 -29.58 -7.29
C ILE A 65 -37.09 -29.13 -5.93
N ARG A 66 -37.64 -30.06 -5.14
CA ARG A 66 -38.02 -29.85 -3.75
C ARG A 66 -37.34 -30.89 -2.86
N ILE A 67 -36.78 -30.42 -1.76
CA ILE A 67 -36.11 -31.26 -0.76
C ILE A 67 -36.74 -30.97 0.60
N SER A 68 -37.29 -31.99 1.22
CA SER A 68 -37.85 -31.93 2.57
C SER A 68 -37.17 -32.94 3.48
N ASN A 69 -36.88 -32.51 4.71
CA ASN A 69 -36.41 -33.35 5.81
C ASN A 69 -37.40 -33.20 6.99
N LEU A 70 -38.21 -34.22 7.19
CA LEU A 70 -39.30 -34.22 8.15
C LEU A 70 -38.83 -34.80 9.48
N LYS A 71 -38.98 -34.01 10.55
CA LYS A 71 -38.72 -34.46 11.92
C LYS A 71 -40.05 -34.94 12.52
N LEU A 72 -40.28 -36.25 12.53
CA LEU A 72 -41.32 -37.01 13.26
C LEU A 72 -42.64 -37.33 12.50
N PRO A 73 -43.31 -38.46 12.84
CA PRO A 73 -42.95 -39.48 13.84
C PRO A 73 -41.77 -40.38 13.44
N THR A 74 -41.48 -40.49 12.14
CA THR A 74 -40.31 -41.18 11.60
C THR A 74 -39.47 -40.18 10.81
N PRO A 75 -38.22 -39.89 11.20
CA PRO A 75 -37.37 -38.99 10.44
C PRO A 75 -37.18 -39.50 9.02
N GLN A 76 -37.47 -38.66 8.02
CA GLN A 76 -37.31 -39.03 6.61
C GLN A 76 -36.86 -37.83 5.79
N LEU A 77 -36.06 -38.11 4.77
CA LEU A 77 -35.70 -37.16 3.73
C LEU A 77 -36.43 -37.51 2.44
N THR A 78 -37.08 -36.53 1.84
CA THR A 78 -37.81 -36.68 0.58
C THR A 78 -37.21 -35.71 -0.44
N PHE A 79 -36.84 -36.25 -1.60
CA PHE A 79 -36.36 -35.51 -2.76
C PHE A 79 -37.37 -35.65 -3.89
N GLU A 80 -37.80 -34.52 -4.44
CA GLU A 80 -38.89 -34.43 -5.40
C GLU A 80 -38.45 -33.59 -6.61
N HIS A 81 -38.88 -33.96 -7.82
CA HIS A 81 -38.71 -33.11 -9.00
C HIS A 81 -39.85 -33.26 -10.02
N ASP A 82 -40.04 -32.24 -10.85
CA ASP A 82 -41.07 -32.15 -11.91
C ASP A 82 -40.52 -32.53 -13.31
N GLY A 83 -39.39 -33.23 -13.34
CA GLY A 83 -38.74 -33.69 -14.56
C GLY A 83 -39.59 -34.68 -15.37
N ARG A 84 -39.08 -35.10 -16.53
CA ARG A 84 -39.79 -36.04 -17.41
C ARG A 84 -40.15 -37.34 -16.70
N PRO A 85 -41.29 -37.96 -17.05
CA PRO A 85 -41.67 -39.27 -16.54
C PRO A 85 -40.61 -40.34 -16.84
N PHE A 86 -40.63 -41.40 -16.05
CA PHE A 86 -39.77 -42.56 -16.26
C PHE A 86 -40.14 -43.31 -17.54
N ASN A 87 -39.14 -43.71 -18.31
CA ASN A 87 -39.30 -44.76 -19.31
C ASN A 87 -38.93 -46.14 -18.71
N ALA A 88 -39.27 -47.23 -19.39
CA ALA A 88 -39.02 -48.59 -18.92
C ALA A 88 -37.53 -48.85 -18.65
N ASP A 89 -36.65 -48.27 -19.47
CA ASP A 89 -35.20 -48.35 -19.29
C ASP A 89 -34.74 -47.64 -17.99
N ASN A 90 -35.29 -46.47 -17.65
CA ASN A 90 -34.94 -45.72 -16.45
C ASN A 90 -35.31 -46.50 -15.19
N ILE A 91 -36.50 -47.09 -15.17
CA ILE A 91 -36.96 -47.92 -14.04
C ILE A 91 -36.08 -49.16 -13.90
N ARG A 92 -35.79 -49.83 -15.02
CA ARG A 92 -34.89 -50.98 -15.05
C ARG A 92 -33.48 -50.64 -14.56
N PHE A 93 -32.92 -49.51 -14.99
CA PHE A 93 -31.57 -49.08 -14.57
C PHE A 93 -31.49 -48.75 -13.08
N LEU A 94 -32.55 -48.21 -12.49
CA LEU A 94 -32.65 -47.99 -11.04
C LEU A 94 -32.63 -49.32 -10.25
N ILE A 95 -33.35 -50.34 -10.72
CA ILE A 95 -33.45 -51.63 -10.03
C ILE A 95 -32.19 -52.48 -10.20
N GLU A 96 -31.69 -52.58 -11.44
CA GLU A 96 -30.57 -53.45 -11.78
C GLU A 96 -29.20 -52.79 -11.53
N GLN A 97 -29.17 -51.49 -11.24
CA GLN A 97 -27.94 -50.71 -11.10
C GLN A 97 -27.03 -50.81 -12.34
N ILE A 98 -27.62 -50.95 -13.53
CA ILE A 98 -26.89 -51.03 -14.80
C ILE A 98 -26.96 -49.66 -15.47
N SER A 99 -25.82 -49.14 -15.92
CA SER A 99 -25.77 -47.90 -16.72
C SER A 99 -25.19 -48.22 -18.09
N SER A 100 -25.99 -47.97 -19.12
CA SER A 100 -25.60 -48.02 -20.54
C SER A 100 -25.36 -46.63 -21.14
N LYS A 101 -25.46 -45.55 -20.35
CA LYS A 101 -25.30 -44.17 -20.86
C LYS A 101 -23.84 -43.90 -21.25
N GLU A 102 -23.53 -43.97 -22.54
CA GLU A 102 -22.24 -43.54 -23.08
C GLU A 102 -22.06 -42.02 -22.92
N ARG A 103 -20.80 -41.58 -22.72
CA ARG A 103 -20.41 -40.16 -22.71
C ARG A 103 -20.34 -39.62 -24.14
N GLU A 104 -21.47 -39.58 -24.83
CA GLU A 104 -21.54 -38.91 -26.12
C GLU A 104 -21.50 -37.39 -25.93
N LYS A 105 -20.69 -36.73 -26.75
CA LYS A 105 -20.77 -35.28 -26.92
C LYS A 105 -21.96 -34.95 -27.81
N ASP A 106 -22.71 -33.91 -27.50
CA ASP A 106 -23.75 -33.38 -28.38
C ASP A 106 -23.14 -32.76 -29.64
N GLU A 107 -24.00 -32.31 -30.56
CA GLU A 107 -23.57 -31.66 -31.82
C GLU A 107 -22.71 -30.40 -31.59
N LYS A 108 -22.75 -29.83 -30.38
CA LYS A 108 -21.96 -28.65 -29.98
C LYS A 108 -20.66 -29.03 -29.25
N GLY A 109 -20.44 -30.29 -28.92
CA GLY A 109 -19.26 -30.78 -28.20
C GLY A 109 -19.39 -30.81 -26.67
N LYS A 110 -20.58 -30.56 -26.10
CA LYS A 110 -20.86 -30.67 -24.65
C LYS A 110 -21.14 -32.14 -24.32
N GLN A 111 -20.59 -32.67 -23.23
CA GLN A 111 -21.00 -34.00 -22.74
C GLN A 111 -22.51 -34.01 -22.42
N LYS A 112 -23.27 -34.89 -23.08
CA LYS A 112 -24.74 -35.01 -22.87
C LYS A 112 -25.09 -35.49 -21.47
N ASN A 113 -24.27 -36.40 -20.92
CA ASN A 113 -24.47 -37.00 -19.60
C ASN A 113 -23.28 -36.66 -18.70
N THR A 114 -23.54 -36.00 -17.57
CA THR A 114 -22.52 -35.62 -16.58
C THR A 114 -21.98 -36.85 -15.81
N GLY A 115 -22.74 -37.95 -15.78
CA GLY A 115 -22.39 -39.21 -15.13
C GLY A 115 -21.45 -40.10 -15.95
N LYS A 116 -20.45 -40.71 -15.30
CA LYS A 116 -19.53 -41.70 -15.91
C LYS A 116 -19.84 -43.14 -15.47
N PHE A 117 -20.56 -43.29 -14.37
CA PHE A 117 -20.80 -44.56 -13.71
C PHE A 117 -22.21 -44.53 -13.14
N GLY A 118 -23.05 -45.51 -13.49
CA GLY A 118 -24.37 -45.71 -12.89
C GLY A 118 -24.33 -46.12 -11.42
N THR A 119 -23.43 -45.54 -10.64
CA THR A 119 -23.23 -45.73 -9.20
C THR A 119 -23.70 -44.51 -8.41
N GLY A 120 -23.96 -43.38 -9.08
CA GLY A 120 -24.40 -42.13 -8.45
C GLY A 120 -25.63 -42.31 -7.58
N PHE A 121 -26.67 -42.97 -8.08
CA PHE A 121 -27.87 -43.27 -7.28
C PHE A 121 -27.58 -44.19 -6.08
N LEU A 122 -26.64 -45.14 -6.20
CA LEU A 122 -26.30 -46.00 -5.07
C LEU A 122 -25.66 -45.20 -3.91
N THR A 123 -24.94 -44.11 -4.20
CA THR A 123 -24.39 -43.25 -3.14
C THR A 123 -25.47 -42.63 -2.24
N THR A 124 -26.71 -42.49 -2.74
CA THR A 124 -27.84 -42.01 -1.94
C THR A 124 -28.26 -43.00 -0.87
N HIS A 125 -27.90 -44.29 -1.01
CA HIS A 125 -28.20 -45.32 -0.01
C HIS A 125 -27.37 -45.16 1.28
N MET A 126 -26.45 -44.19 1.32
CA MET A 126 -25.84 -43.77 2.58
C MET A 126 -26.81 -42.99 3.49
N LEU A 127 -27.87 -42.39 2.92
CA LEU A 127 -28.96 -41.81 3.72
C LEU A 127 -29.84 -42.89 4.31
N SER A 128 -30.08 -43.95 3.54
CA SER A 128 -30.87 -45.11 3.94
C SER A 128 -30.62 -46.25 2.97
N GLU A 129 -30.39 -47.45 3.49
CA GLU A 129 -30.22 -48.64 2.65
C GLU A 129 -31.53 -49.09 1.98
N ILE A 130 -32.67 -48.48 2.37
CA ILE A 130 -33.98 -48.68 1.78
C ILE A 130 -34.49 -47.35 1.23
N VAL A 131 -34.87 -47.32 -0.04
CA VAL A 131 -35.40 -46.12 -0.70
C VAL A 131 -36.76 -46.43 -1.29
N THR A 132 -37.77 -45.61 -0.99
CA THR A 132 -39.08 -45.70 -1.65
C THR A 132 -39.09 -44.76 -2.85
N VAL A 133 -39.40 -45.31 -4.02
CA VAL A 133 -39.48 -44.57 -5.29
C VAL A 133 -40.95 -44.48 -5.69
N ASN A 134 -41.46 -43.26 -5.81
CA ASN A 134 -42.77 -42.98 -6.40
C ASN A 134 -42.57 -42.19 -7.69
N GLY A 135 -43.26 -42.59 -8.75
CA GLY A 135 -43.04 -42.02 -10.07
C GLY A 135 -44.20 -42.23 -11.02
N VAL A 136 -44.16 -41.48 -12.12
CA VAL A 136 -45.02 -41.70 -13.28
C VAL A 136 -44.19 -42.30 -14.41
N ALA A 137 -44.65 -43.40 -15.00
CA ALA A 137 -44.08 -44.03 -16.17
C ALA A 137 -44.81 -43.59 -17.45
N LYS A 138 -44.05 -43.38 -18.53
CA LYS A 138 -44.58 -43.07 -19.86
C LYS A 138 -43.65 -43.58 -20.95
N GLU A 139 -44.22 -44.33 -21.91
CA GLU A 139 -43.59 -44.64 -23.20
C GLU A 139 -44.32 -43.90 -24.33
N PRO A 140 -43.69 -43.68 -25.50
CA PRO A 140 -44.35 -43.02 -26.63
C PRO A 140 -45.67 -43.69 -27.05
N GLU A 141 -45.78 -45.00 -26.88
CA GLU A 141 -46.94 -45.81 -27.32
C GLU A 141 -47.89 -46.22 -26.18
N LEU A 142 -47.55 -45.98 -24.91
CA LEU A 142 -48.32 -46.44 -23.74
C LEU A 142 -48.87 -45.27 -22.93
N ASP A 143 -50.02 -45.44 -22.28
CA ASP A 143 -50.60 -44.41 -21.40
C ASP A 143 -49.79 -44.19 -20.12
N TYR A 144 -50.02 -43.07 -19.44
CA TYR A 144 -49.36 -42.76 -18.17
C TYR A 144 -49.76 -43.76 -17.08
N ARG A 145 -48.78 -44.22 -16.29
CA ARG A 145 -49.00 -45.12 -15.14
C ARG A 145 -48.27 -44.58 -13.92
N GLN A 146 -48.95 -44.47 -12.79
CA GLN A 146 -48.29 -44.20 -11.52
C GLN A 146 -47.81 -45.50 -10.89
N PHE A 147 -46.62 -45.49 -10.29
CA PHE A 147 -46.06 -46.63 -9.60
C PHE A 147 -45.38 -46.23 -8.31
N GLU A 148 -45.27 -47.20 -7.42
CA GLU A 148 -44.47 -47.12 -6.20
C GLU A 148 -43.79 -48.46 -5.96
N PHE A 149 -42.49 -48.43 -5.66
CA PHE A 149 -41.75 -49.62 -5.25
C PHE A 149 -40.61 -49.26 -4.30
N GLN A 150 -40.08 -50.28 -3.62
CA GLN A 150 -38.95 -50.12 -2.70
C GLN A 150 -37.67 -50.74 -3.26
N LEU A 151 -36.59 -49.95 -3.21
CA LEU A 151 -35.23 -50.42 -3.44
C LEU A 151 -34.62 -50.79 -2.09
N ASP A 152 -34.54 -52.08 -1.81
CA ASP A 152 -33.90 -52.60 -0.59
C ASP A 152 -32.47 -53.10 -0.90
N ARG A 153 -31.49 -52.45 -0.26
CA ARG A 153 -30.05 -52.77 -0.35
C ARG A 153 -29.47 -53.16 1.01
N SER A 154 -30.32 -53.49 1.99
CA SER A 154 -29.89 -53.76 3.37
C SER A 154 -29.20 -55.12 3.56
N ALA A 155 -29.51 -56.08 2.70
CA ALA A 155 -28.97 -57.43 2.76
C ALA A 155 -27.43 -57.50 2.62
N TYR A 156 -26.82 -58.45 3.33
CA TYR A 156 -25.39 -58.80 3.19
C TYR A 156 -25.17 -60.06 2.35
N GLU A 157 -26.08 -61.03 2.47
CA GLU A 157 -26.02 -62.30 1.76
C GLU A 157 -26.53 -62.16 0.32
N LEU A 158 -25.82 -62.79 -0.62
CA LEU A 158 -26.09 -62.63 -2.05
C LEU A 158 -27.51 -63.08 -2.46
N ASN A 159 -28.03 -64.13 -1.84
CA ASN A 159 -29.38 -64.63 -2.15
C ASN A 159 -30.48 -63.66 -1.69
N ASP A 160 -30.26 -62.96 -0.59
CA ASP A 160 -31.21 -61.98 -0.07
C ASP A 160 -31.22 -60.72 -0.94
N ILE A 161 -30.06 -60.29 -1.44
CA ILE A 161 -29.94 -59.22 -2.44
C ILE A 161 -30.65 -59.61 -3.75
N ILE A 162 -30.48 -60.86 -4.22
CA ILE A 162 -31.22 -61.37 -5.40
C ILE A 162 -32.73 -61.28 -5.15
N SER A 163 -33.20 -61.76 -4.00
CA SER A 163 -34.62 -61.75 -3.66
C SER A 163 -35.19 -60.33 -3.61
N ALA A 164 -34.43 -59.36 -3.08
CA ALA A 164 -34.82 -57.95 -3.05
C ALA A 164 -34.90 -57.33 -4.46
N VAL A 165 -33.95 -57.65 -5.35
CA VAL A 165 -33.96 -57.20 -6.75
C VAL A 165 -35.12 -57.83 -7.53
N GLU A 166 -35.39 -59.12 -7.33
CA GLU A 166 -36.52 -59.83 -7.94
C GLU A 166 -37.85 -59.22 -7.47
N LYS A 167 -38.01 -58.98 -6.17
CA LYS A 167 -39.21 -58.34 -5.62
C LYS A 167 -39.45 -56.94 -6.21
N ALA A 168 -38.44 -56.08 -6.24
CA ALA A 168 -38.57 -54.74 -6.81
C ALA A 168 -38.95 -54.76 -8.29
N LYS A 169 -38.53 -55.80 -9.03
CA LYS A 169 -38.94 -56.01 -10.40
C LYS A 169 -40.39 -56.50 -10.50
N GLU A 170 -40.78 -57.48 -9.69
CA GLU A 170 -42.15 -57.99 -9.63
C GLU A 170 -43.17 -56.88 -9.33
N ASP A 171 -42.84 -55.96 -8.42
CA ASP A 171 -43.68 -54.81 -8.06
C ASP A 171 -44.01 -53.88 -9.26
N ILE A 172 -43.21 -53.94 -10.34
CA ILE A 172 -43.31 -53.05 -11.52
C ILE A 172 -43.61 -53.82 -12.80
N GLN A 173 -43.36 -55.14 -12.83
CA GLN A 173 -43.44 -55.95 -14.05
C GLN A 173 -44.85 -55.93 -14.68
N ASP A 174 -45.86 -55.62 -13.87
CA ASP A 174 -47.27 -55.52 -14.23
C ASP A 174 -47.80 -54.06 -14.22
N LEU A 175 -46.96 -53.07 -14.55
CA LEU A 175 -47.36 -51.65 -14.72
C LEU A 175 -48.63 -51.48 -15.58
N ASP A 176 -48.84 -52.34 -16.57
CA ASP A 176 -50.02 -52.32 -17.45
C ASP A 176 -51.33 -52.65 -16.72
N ASN A 177 -51.26 -53.34 -15.58
CA ASN A 177 -52.42 -53.69 -14.75
C ASN A 177 -52.83 -52.55 -13.81
N PHE A 178 -52.01 -51.52 -13.64
CA PHE A 178 -52.35 -50.33 -12.87
C PHE A 178 -53.39 -49.49 -13.65
N PRO A 179 -54.22 -48.66 -12.99
CA PRO A 179 -55.16 -47.77 -13.67
C PRO A 179 -54.43 -46.74 -14.54
N ILE A 180 -55.10 -46.20 -15.56
CA ILE A 180 -54.53 -45.14 -16.39
C ILE A 180 -54.47 -43.89 -15.52
N TYR A 181 -53.33 -43.20 -15.52
CA TYR A 181 -53.14 -41.96 -14.78
C TYR A 181 -53.40 -40.75 -15.67
N ASP A 182 -54.68 -40.38 -15.82
CA ASP A 182 -55.12 -39.26 -16.67
C ASP A 182 -54.86 -37.87 -16.04
N GLU A 183 -54.52 -37.82 -14.75
CA GLU A 183 -54.29 -36.58 -13.98
C GLU A 183 -52.83 -36.08 -14.05
N TYR A 184 -52.01 -36.62 -14.95
CA TYR A 184 -50.62 -36.18 -15.10
C TYR A 184 -50.53 -34.69 -15.47
N ASN A 185 -49.89 -33.91 -14.58
CA ASN A 185 -49.50 -32.54 -14.82
C ASN A 185 -47.97 -32.43 -14.78
N LYS A 186 -47.36 -31.90 -15.84
CA LYS A 186 -45.91 -31.77 -15.93
C LYS A 186 -45.29 -30.84 -14.88
N ASP A 187 -46.07 -29.90 -14.35
CA ASP A 187 -45.59 -28.92 -13.36
C ASP A 187 -45.72 -29.45 -11.91
N ASP A 188 -46.29 -30.65 -11.73
CA ASP A 188 -46.35 -31.32 -10.44
C ASP A 188 -45.05 -32.11 -10.19
N PHE A 189 -44.73 -32.32 -8.90
CA PHE A 189 -43.60 -33.14 -8.45
C PHE A 189 -43.86 -34.64 -8.65
N ASN A 190 -43.81 -35.08 -9.91
CA ASN A 190 -44.19 -36.43 -10.32
C ASN A 190 -43.16 -37.52 -9.98
N THR A 191 -41.94 -37.15 -9.61
CA THR A 191 -40.89 -38.09 -9.18
C THR A 191 -40.47 -37.80 -7.75
N THR A 192 -40.54 -38.82 -6.89
CA THR A 192 -40.22 -38.72 -5.47
C THR A 192 -39.32 -39.87 -5.02
N PHE A 193 -38.24 -39.54 -4.32
CA PHE A 193 -37.39 -40.48 -3.59
C PHE A 193 -37.49 -40.21 -2.10
N THR A 194 -37.93 -41.21 -1.32
CA THR A 194 -38.06 -41.09 0.14
C THR A 194 -37.08 -42.02 0.85
N TYR A 195 -36.28 -41.43 1.73
CA TYR A 195 -35.22 -42.05 2.51
C TYR A 195 -35.57 -42.03 4.01
N PRO A 196 -35.91 -43.18 4.62
CA PRO A 196 -36.08 -43.27 6.07
C PRO A 196 -34.73 -43.06 6.78
N LEU A 197 -34.63 -42.05 7.64
CA LEU A 197 -33.42 -41.73 8.41
C LEU A 197 -33.51 -42.42 9.78
N ASN A 198 -33.21 -43.71 9.80
CA ASN A 198 -33.49 -44.61 10.93
C ASN A 198 -32.50 -44.48 12.11
N ASP A 199 -31.38 -43.80 11.91
CA ASP A 199 -30.28 -43.72 12.88
C ASP A 199 -29.59 -42.34 12.85
N ASP A 200 -28.78 -42.06 13.88
CA ASP A 200 -28.11 -40.76 14.05
C ASP A 200 -27.07 -40.47 12.95
N LEU A 201 -26.46 -41.50 12.38
CA LEU A 201 -25.47 -41.36 11.30
C LEU A 201 -26.16 -40.95 9.99
N SER A 202 -27.31 -41.54 9.67
CA SER A 202 -28.17 -41.15 8.56
C SER A 202 -28.64 -39.69 8.67
N LEU A 203 -29.01 -39.25 9.87
CA LEU A 203 -29.37 -37.85 10.15
C LEU A 203 -28.18 -36.88 9.94
N ASP A 204 -27.00 -37.25 10.41
CA ASP A 204 -25.76 -36.47 10.23
C ASP A 204 -25.36 -36.37 8.74
N ILE A 205 -25.46 -37.47 7.97
CA ILE A 205 -25.20 -37.47 6.52
C ILE A 205 -26.20 -36.58 5.78
N ALA A 206 -27.48 -36.64 6.13
CA ALA A 206 -28.50 -35.78 5.56
C ALA A 206 -28.17 -34.30 5.82
N GLN A 207 -27.84 -33.95 7.08
CA GLN A 207 -27.51 -32.57 7.44
C GLN A 207 -26.24 -32.08 6.71
N LYS A 208 -25.18 -32.89 6.64
CA LYS A 208 -23.94 -32.56 5.92
C LYS A 208 -24.18 -32.27 4.43
N GLY A 209 -25.02 -33.08 3.77
CA GLY A 209 -25.40 -32.85 2.38
C GLY A 209 -26.21 -31.57 2.17
N LEU A 210 -27.16 -31.28 3.06
CA LEU A 210 -27.96 -30.05 3.00
C LEU A 210 -27.13 -28.80 3.28
N ASP A 211 -26.18 -28.86 4.22
CA ASP A 211 -25.27 -27.75 4.49
C ASP A 211 -24.33 -27.49 3.29
N ASP A 212 -23.85 -28.54 2.61
CA ASP A 212 -23.06 -28.42 1.38
C ASP A 212 -23.90 -27.83 0.22
N LEU A 213 -25.16 -28.28 0.09
CA LEU A 213 -26.12 -27.75 -0.87
C LEU A 213 -26.23 -26.23 -0.76
N GLU A 214 -26.52 -25.70 0.44
CA GLU A 214 -26.75 -24.27 0.62
C GLU A 214 -25.53 -23.40 0.26
N ASN A 215 -24.32 -23.92 0.50
CA ASN A 215 -23.08 -23.21 0.17
C ASN A 215 -22.79 -23.20 -1.34
N CYS A 216 -23.08 -24.30 -2.05
CA CYS A 216 -22.66 -24.51 -3.43
C CYS A 216 -23.77 -24.28 -4.46
N LEU A 217 -25.05 -24.33 -4.06
CA LEU A 217 -26.22 -24.18 -4.92
C LEU A 217 -26.25 -22.87 -5.71
N PRO A 218 -25.87 -21.70 -5.17
CA PRO A 218 -25.80 -20.47 -5.96
C PRO A 218 -24.85 -20.59 -7.16
N PHE A 219 -23.75 -21.34 -7.01
CA PHE A 219 -22.81 -21.59 -8.11
C PHE A 219 -23.32 -22.68 -9.07
N ALA A 220 -23.99 -23.72 -8.58
CA ALA A 220 -24.64 -24.71 -9.43
C ALA A 220 -25.70 -24.06 -10.35
N LEU A 221 -26.59 -23.21 -9.80
CA LEU A 221 -27.58 -22.44 -10.58
C LEU A 221 -26.93 -21.41 -11.54
N CYS A 222 -25.70 -20.97 -11.26
CA CYS A 222 -24.94 -20.10 -12.15
C CYS A 222 -24.39 -20.87 -13.38
N PHE A 223 -24.11 -22.17 -13.22
CA PHE A 223 -23.47 -23.00 -14.24
C PHE A 223 -24.44 -23.89 -15.02
N VAL A 224 -25.54 -24.32 -14.41
CA VAL A 224 -26.49 -25.29 -14.95
C VAL A 224 -27.81 -24.58 -15.23
N ASP A 225 -28.04 -24.20 -16.48
CA ASP A 225 -29.27 -23.51 -16.89
C ASP A 225 -30.49 -24.45 -16.93
N GLU A 226 -30.26 -25.76 -16.92
CA GLU A 226 -31.33 -26.78 -16.90
C GLU A 226 -32.06 -26.86 -15.55
N ILE A 227 -31.50 -26.34 -14.45
CA ILE A 227 -32.17 -26.26 -13.14
C ILE A 227 -32.85 -24.90 -13.01
N GLN A 228 -34.19 -24.89 -12.90
CA GLN A 228 -34.96 -23.66 -12.74
C GLN A 228 -34.93 -23.17 -11.29
N SER A 229 -35.23 -24.07 -10.37
CA SER A 229 -35.29 -23.75 -8.95
C SER A 229 -35.01 -24.96 -8.06
N VAL A 230 -34.62 -24.68 -6.82
CA VAL A 230 -34.49 -25.67 -5.75
C VAL A 230 -35.15 -25.12 -4.48
N GLU A 231 -36.13 -25.84 -3.96
CA GLU A 231 -36.83 -25.56 -2.71
C GLU A 231 -36.25 -26.43 -1.58
N HIS A 232 -35.72 -25.81 -0.53
CA HIS A 232 -35.43 -26.48 0.73
C HIS A 232 -36.63 -26.29 1.68
N ALA A 233 -37.66 -27.11 1.49
CA ALA A 233 -38.96 -26.97 2.13
C ALA A 233 -38.88 -26.95 3.67
N SER A 234 -37.98 -27.72 4.28
CA SER A 234 -37.83 -27.75 5.74
C SER A 234 -37.28 -26.47 6.36
N LYS A 235 -36.58 -25.65 5.57
CA LYS A 235 -36.15 -24.30 5.99
C LYS A 235 -37.02 -23.20 5.38
N GLY A 236 -37.96 -23.57 4.51
CA GLY A 236 -38.76 -22.65 3.74
C GLY A 236 -37.93 -21.72 2.86
N LEU A 237 -36.84 -22.22 2.29
CA LEU A 237 -35.94 -21.46 1.42
C LEU A 237 -36.12 -21.88 -0.04
N PHE A 238 -36.28 -20.90 -0.92
CA PHE A 238 -36.47 -21.11 -2.35
C PHE A 238 -35.36 -20.42 -3.15
N TYR A 239 -34.61 -21.19 -3.94
CA TYR A 239 -33.46 -20.72 -4.71
C TYR A 239 -33.76 -20.74 -6.19
N TYR A 240 -33.54 -19.63 -6.89
CA TYR A 240 -33.72 -19.56 -8.33
C TYR A 240 -32.87 -18.46 -8.98
N LYS A 241 -32.64 -18.61 -10.28
CA LYS A 241 -31.94 -17.59 -11.08
C LYS A 241 -32.89 -16.43 -11.36
N TYR A 242 -32.68 -15.31 -10.69
CA TYR A 242 -33.54 -14.12 -10.77
C TYR A 242 -33.27 -13.27 -12.01
N ASP A 243 -31.99 -13.03 -12.32
CA ASP A 243 -31.60 -12.14 -13.42
C ASP A 243 -30.19 -12.46 -13.95
N THR A 244 -29.89 -12.00 -15.16
CA THR A 244 -28.57 -12.06 -15.79
C THR A 244 -28.25 -10.74 -16.46
N VAL A 245 -27.35 -9.97 -15.84
CA VAL A 245 -26.91 -8.67 -16.35
C VAL A 245 -25.64 -8.86 -17.18
N LYS A 246 -25.75 -8.66 -18.50
CA LYS A 246 -24.60 -8.71 -19.40
C LYS A 246 -23.74 -7.45 -19.26
N LYS A 247 -22.44 -7.62 -18.98
CA LYS A 247 -21.47 -6.52 -18.93
C LYS A 247 -20.68 -6.38 -20.23
N ASN A 248 -20.32 -7.49 -20.86
CA ASN A 248 -19.79 -7.53 -22.23
C ASN A 248 -20.07 -8.91 -22.85
N GLU A 249 -19.46 -9.25 -23.98
CA GLU A 249 -19.69 -10.53 -24.67
C GLU A 249 -19.47 -11.76 -23.79
N ASN A 250 -18.45 -11.73 -22.92
CA ASN A 250 -18.02 -12.91 -22.14
C ASN A 250 -18.33 -12.78 -20.64
N ILE A 251 -18.62 -11.59 -20.13
CA ILE A 251 -18.82 -11.27 -18.71
C ILE A 251 -20.30 -11.03 -18.41
N HIS A 252 -20.84 -11.83 -17.50
CA HIS A 252 -22.21 -11.74 -17.03
C HIS A 252 -22.24 -11.68 -15.50
N ILE A 253 -23.16 -10.89 -14.95
CA ILE A 253 -23.49 -10.93 -13.52
C ILE A 253 -24.78 -11.75 -13.39
N ILE A 254 -24.68 -12.91 -12.76
CA ILE A 254 -25.82 -13.77 -12.45
C ILE A 254 -26.33 -13.40 -11.07
N VAL A 255 -27.64 -13.17 -10.97
CA VAL A 255 -28.32 -12.87 -9.71
C VAL A 255 -29.14 -14.09 -9.31
N ILE A 256 -28.79 -14.70 -8.18
CA ILE A 256 -29.54 -15.79 -7.57
C ILE A 256 -30.38 -15.19 -6.45
N ALA A 257 -31.69 -15.41 -6.49
CA ALA A 257 -32.59 -15.07 -5.41
C ALA A 257 -32.68 -16.23 -4.43
N VAL A 258 -32.68 -15.90 -3.14
CA VAL A 258 -33.02 -16.79 -2.04
C VAL A 258 -34.20 -16.16 -1.32
N GLU A 259 -35.35 -16.80 -1.43
CA GLU A 259 -36.62 -16.34 -0.88
C GLU A 259 -37.00 -17.20 0.32
N ASP A 260 -37.41 -16.57 1.42
CA ASP A 260 -37.91 -17.26 2.61
C ASP A 260 -39.45 -17.31 2.66
N GLU A 261 -40.03 -18.04 3.63
CA GLU A 261 -41.48 -18.15 3.85
C GLU A 261 -42.18 -16.80 4.12
N HIS A 262 -41.42 -15.74 4.38
CA HIS A 262 -41.92 -14.39 4.63
C HIS A 262 -41.74 -13.47 3.41
N GLU A 263 -41.52 -14.04 2.21
CA GLU A 263 -41.28 -13.35 0.94
C GLU A 263 -40.08 -12.38 1.00
N LYS A 264 -39.17 -12.58 1.96
CA LYS A 264 -37.94 -11.80 2.02
C LYS A 264 -36.94 -12.38 1.05
N VAL A 265 -36.54 -11.57 0.07
CA VAL A 265 -35.61 -11.99 -0.98
C VAL A 265 -34.20 -11.48 -0.71
N GLU A 266 -33.28 -12.38 -0.40
CA GLU A 266 -31.84 -12.12 -0.49
C GLU A 266 -31.35 -12.32 -1.94
N LYS A 267 -30.51 -11.41 -2.43
CA LYS A 267 -29.95 -11.49 -3.79
C LYS A 267 -28.45 -11.71 -3.77
N LEU A 268 -28.03 -12.93 -4.08
CA LEU A 268 -26.63 -13.30 -4.24
C LEU A 268 -26.19 -12.96 -5.67
N LYS A 269 -25.03 -12.30 -5.82
CA LYS A 269 -24.51 -11.85 -7.11
C LYS A 269 -23.19 -12.55 -7.41
N ILE A 270 -23.10 -13.15 -8.59
CA ILE A 270 -21.92 -13.90 -9.03
C ILE A 270 -21.52 -13.38 -10.40
N VAL A 271 -20.25 -13.02 -10.57
CA VAL A 271 -19.69 -12.75 -11.89
C VAL A 271 -19.32 -14.07 -12.52
N LYS A 272 -19.81 -14.34 -13.72
CA LYS A 272 -19.47 -15.48 -14.57
C LYS A 272 -18.77 -14.98 -15.83
N LEU A 273 -17.58 -15.51 -16.10
CA LEU A 273 -16.89 -15.39 -17.38
C LEU A 273 -16.91 -16.72 -18.09
N SER A 274 -17.19 -16.72 -19.39
CA SER A 274 -17.20 -17.95 -20.20
C SER A 274 -16.45 -17.74 -21.52
N ASP A 275 -15.71 -18.77 -21.94
CA ASP A 275 -15.08 -18.87 -23.27
C ASP A 275 -15.20 -20.34 -23.71
N GLY A 276 -16.01 -20.57 -24.75
CA GLY A 276 -16.47 -21.92 -25.09
C GLY A 276 -17.20 -22.60 -23.92
N PHE A 277 -16.73 -23.77 -23.50
CA PHE A 277 -17.29 -24.53 -22.38
C PHE A 277 -16.65 -24.22 -21.02
N THR A 278 -15.50 -23.56 -21.01
CA THR A 278 -14.83 -23.20 -19.75
C THR A 278 -15.44 -21.93 -19.21
N SER A 279 -15.80 -21.95 -17.93
CA SER A 279 -16.27 -20.78 -17.21
C SER A 279 -15.54 -20.59 -15.91
N ILE A 280 -15.34 -19.34 -15.50
CA ILE A 280 -14.91 -19.01 -14.14
C ILE A 280 -15.96 -18.16 -13.44
N ALA A 281 -16.07 -18.31 -12.13
CA ALA A 281 -17.00 -17.54 -11.32
C ALA A 281 -16.39 -17.00 -10.03
N ILE A 282 -16.86 -15.82 -9.61
CA ILE A 282 -16.50 -15.19 -8.34
C ILE A 282 -17.70 -14.46 -7.73
N PRO A 283 -17.97 -14.61 -6.41
CA PRO A 283 -19.03 -13.88 -5.75
C PRO A 283 -18.67 -12.39 -5.60
N ILE A 284 -19.67 -11.52 -5.74
CA ILE A 284 -19.51 -10.08 -5.63
C ILE A 284 -20.61 -9.44 -4.78
N GLU A 285 -20.34 -8.21 -4.35
CA GLU A 285 -21.31 -7.29 -3.80
C GLU A 285 -21.33 -6.01 -4.64
N ILE A 286 -22.47 -5.33 -4.71
CA ILE A 286 -22.58 -4.04 -5.40
C ILE A 286 -23.03 -3.02 -4.38
N ILE A 287 -22.15 -2.06 -4.06
CA ILE A 287 -22.42 -0.98 -3.10
C ILE A 287 -22.22 0.35 -3.83
N SER A 288 -23.28 1.17 -3.91
CA SER A 288 -23.25 2.48 -4.60
C SER A 288 -22.65 2.39 -6.02
N ASP A 289 -23.16 1.44 -6.81
CA ASP A 289 -22.73 1.12 -8.19
C ASP A 289 -21.28 0.61 -8.34
N ARG A 290 -20.51 0.49 -7.26
CA ARG A 290 -19.19 -0.14 -7.28
C ARG A 290 -19.30 -1.63 -6.98
N ILE A 291 -18.61 -2.44 -7.79
CA ILE A 291 -18.48 -3.89 -7.57
C ILE A 291 -17.36 -4.15 -6.57
N LEU A 292 -17.62 -4.93 -5.53
CA LEU A 292 -16.62 -5.43 -4.58
C LEU A 292 -16.56 -6.95 -4.67
N ILE A 293 -15.35 -7.49 -4.77
CA ILE A 293 -15.15 -8.94 -4.72
C ILE A 293 -15.43 -9.44 -3.30
N LYS A 294 -16.18 -10.53 -3.18
CA LYS A 294 -16.36 -11.27 -1.93
C LYS A 294 -15.41 -12.47 -1.88
N PRO A 295 -14.92 -12.86 -0.69
CA PRO A 295 -14.16 -14.09 -0.56
C PRO A 295 -15.04 -15.30 -0.89
N ILE A 296 -14.45 -16.31 -1.55
CA ILE A 296 -15.07 -17.62 -1.72
C ILE A 296 -14.97 -18.36 -0.38
N SER A 297 -16.08 -18.93 0.09
CA SER A 297 -16.12 -19.71 1.34
C SER A 297 -15.19 -20.91 1.24
N SER A 298 -14.50 -21.26 2.33
CA SER A 298 -13.62 -22.44 2.40
C SER A 298 -14.36 -23.77 2.23
N ASN A 299 -15.69 -23.76 2.31
CA ASN A 299 -16.53 -24.95 2.12
C ASN A 299 -17.01 -25.12 0.68
N VAL A 300 -16.69 -24.18 -0.22
CA VAL A 300 -17.11 -24.24 -1.62
C VAL A 300 -15.98 -24.84 -2.47
N PRO A 301 -16.23 -25.96 -3.17
CA PRO A 301 -15.26 -26.51 -4.11
C PRO A 301 -14.87 -25.50 -5.18
N LYS A 302 -13.63 -25.51 -5.64
CA LYS A 302 -13.19 -24.60 -6.71
C LYS A 302 -13.30 -25.22 -8.10
N LEU A 303 -13.55 -26.52 -8.19
CA LEU A 303 -13.77 -27.21 -9.46
C LEU A 303 -15.21 -27.71 -9.55
N PHE A 304 -15.86 -27.41 -10.67
CA PHE A 304 -17.20 -27.85 -11.02
C PHE A 304 -17.16 -28.57 -12.37
N CYS A 305 -17.86 -29.69 -12.45
CA CYS A 305 -18.17 -30.40 -13.69
C CYS A 305 -19.70 -30.46 -13.76
N ASP A 306 -20.30 -29.33 -14.14
CA ASP A 306 -21.69 -28.92 -13.89
C ASP A 306 -22.01 -28.73 -12.39
N PHE A 307 -21.70 -29.74 -11.59
CA PHE A 307 -21.89 -29.78 -10.13
C PHE A 307 -20.53 -29.79 -9.40
N PRO A 308 -20.49 -29.41 -8.12
CA PRO A 308 -19.24 -29.29 -7.37
C PRO A 308 -18.46 -30.62 -7.28
N LEU A 309 -17.14 -30.57 -7.48
CA LEU A 309 -16.24 -31.68 -7.19
C LEU A 309 -15.80 -31.61 -5.73
N ILE A 310 -16.59 -32.20 -4.84
CA ILE A 310 -16.39 -32.14 -3.37
C ILE A 310 -15.05 -32.75 -2.98
N GLY A 311 -14.17 -31.96 -2.35
CA GLY A 311 -12.76 -32.29 -2.12
C GLY A 311 -11.78 -31.35 -2.84
N SER A 312 -12.28 -30.49 -3.74
CA SER A 312 -11.49 -29.49 -4.46
C SER A 312 -11.58 -28.06 -3.87
N GLU A 313 -12.01 -27.91 -2.62
CA GLU A 313 -12.13 -26.62 -1.92
C GLU A 313 -10.78 -25.89 -1.84
N ASP A 314 -9.72 -26.64 -1.53
CA ASP A 314 -8.35 -26.13 -1.40
C ASP A 314 -7.62 -26.03 -2.74
N PHE A 315 -8.29 -26.30 -3.88
CA PHE A 315 -7.63 -26.26 -5.19
C PHE A 315 -6.94 -24.89 -5.41
N PRO A 316 -5.67 -24.88 -5.83
CA PRO A 316 -4.83 -23.68 -5.83
C PRO A 316 -5.15 -22.71 -6.99
N PHE A 317 -6.39 -22.21 -7.06
CA PHE A 317 -6.88 -21.24 -8.04
C PHE A 317 -7.68 -20.10 -7.37
N PRO A 318 -7.63 -18.86 -7.90
CA PRO A 318 -8.28 -17.69 -7.28
C PRO A 318 -9.80 -17.60 -7.47
N THR A 319 -10.37 -18.35 -8.42
CA THR A 319 -11.80 -18.36 -8.75
C THR A 319 -12.35 -19.79 -8.79
N ILE A 320 -13.66 -19.94 -8.88
CA ILE A 320 -14.29 -21.22 -9.17
C ILE A 320 -14.20 -21.48 -10.67
N ILE A 321 -13.87 -22.70 -11.08
CA ILE A 321 -13.78 -23.12 -12.48
C ILE A 321 -14.89 -24.14 -12.74
N ASN A 322 -15.66 -23.94 -13.81
CA ASN A 322 -16.61 -24.93 -14.31
C ASN A 322 -16.26 -25.32 -15.75
N ASN A 323 -16.29 -26.61 -16.03
CA ASN A 323 -16.35 -27.11 -17.40
C ASN A 323 -17.06 -28.48 -17.43
N PRO A 324 -18.13 -28.66 -18.23
CA PRO A 324 -18.86 -29.93 -18.35
C PRO A 324 -18.00 -31.08 -18.90
N ASN A 325 -16.89 -30.78 -19.59
CA ASN A 325 -16.01 -31.76 -20.21
C ASN A 325 -14.86 -32.20 -19.31
N PHE A 326 -14.80 -31.75 -18.04
CA PHE A 326 -13.81 -32.28 -17.11
C PHE A 326 -13.89 -33.82 -16.99
N ASN A 327 -12.73 -34.43 -16.84
CA ASN A 327 -12.57 -35.85 -16.54
C ASN A 327 -12.20 -36.02 -15.06
N PRO A 328 -13.20 -36.08 -14.15
CA PRO A 328 -12.95 -36.17 -12.72
C PRO A 328 -12.38 -37.53 -12.31
N THR A 329 -11.83 -37.58 -11.11
CA THR A 329 -11.51 -38.82 -10.39
C THR A 329 -12.78 -39.64 -10.15
N ASP A 330 -12.64 -40.94 -9.91
CA ASP A 330 -13.79 -41.81 -9.55
C ASP A 330 -14.54 -41.33 -8.29
N PRO A 331 -13.88 -40.88 -7.20
CA PRO A 331 -14.56 -40.23 -6.07
C PRO A 331 -15.13 -38.84 -6.39
N ARG A 332 -14.89 -38.26 -7.59
CA ARG A 332 -15.29 -36.91 -8.01
C ARG A 332 -14.83 -35.79 -7.08
N ASP A 333 -13.64 -35.97 -6.49
CA ASP A 333 -13.02 -35.02 -5.57
C ASP A 333 -11.96 -34.12 -6.23
N GLY A 334 -11.69 -34.34 -7.52
CA GLY A 334 -10.72 -33.57 -8.28
C GLY A 334 -10.63 -34.01 -9.73
N VAL A 335 -9.60 -33.53 -10.42
CA VAL A 335 -9.32 -33.86 -11.83
C VAL A 335 -7.84 -34.21 -11.97
N TYR A 336 -7.53 -35.25 -12.74
CA TYR A 336 -6.13 -35.66 -12.94
C TYR A 336 -5.35 -34.59 -13.71
N LEU A 337 -4.29 -34.06 -13.08
CA LEU A 337 -3.35 -33.07 -13.60
C LEU A 337 -1.89 -33.54 -13.48
N THR A 338 -1.67 -34.85 -13.36
CA THR A 338 -0.34 -35.44 -13.13
C THR A 338 0.59 -35.30 -14.34
N GLU A 339 1.91 -35.35 -14.10
CA GLU A 339 2.92 -35.51 -15.16
C GLU A 339 3.21 -36.99 -15.35
N THR A 340 2.98 -37.54 -16.55
CA THR A 340 3.37 -38.90 -16.90
C THR A 340 4.37 -38.89 -18.05
N ASP A 341 5.67 -38.87 -17.73
CA ASP A 341 6.77 -38.80 -18.70
C ASP A 341 6.84 -39.99 -19.68
N LYS A 342 6.03 -41.04 -19.48
CA LYS A 342 6.14 -42.32 -20.19
C LYS A 342 5.00 -42.61 -21.16
N ARG A 343 3.80 -42.03 -20.96
CA ARG A 343 2.61 -42.23 -21.82
C ARG A 343 1.67 -41.03 -21.68
N ASP A 344 1.27 -40.47 -22.81
CA ASP A 344 0.22 -39.44 -22.84
C ASP A 344 -1.14 -40.07 -22.53
N ASN A 345 -1.89 -39.45 -21.63
CA ASN A 345 -3.28 -39.77 -21.37
C ASN A 345 -4.16 -38.60 -21.88
N PRO A 346 -4.92 -38.78 -22.97
CA PRO A 346 -5.73 -37.73 -23.56
C PRO A 346 -6.69 -37.06 -22.57
N LEU A 347 -7.21 -37.79 -21.57
CA LEU A 347 -8.13 -37.26 -20.57
C LEU A 347 -7.44 -36.26 -19.62
N ILE A 348 -6.18 -36.53 -19.28
CA ILE A 348 -5.34 -35.63 -18.46
C ILE A 348 -4.97 -34.40 -19.30
N THR A 349 -4.65 -34.59 -20.58
CA THR A 349 -4.35 -33.48 -21.50
C THR A 349 -5.56 -32.56 -21.68
N GLU A 350 -6.78 -33.11 -21.81
CA GLU A 350 -8.02 -32.34 -21.88
C GLU A 350 -8.24 -31.54 -20.58
N ASN A 351 -8.08 -32.16 -19.41
CA ASN A 351 -8.17 -31.47 -18.11
C ASN A 351 -7.18 -30.31 -18.01
N LYS A 352 -5.91 -30.52 -18.41
CA LYS A 352 -4.87 -29.48 -18.40
C LYS A 352 -5.24 -28.32 -19.33
N SER A 353 -5.72 -28.62 -20.53
CA SER A 353 -6.18 -27.60 -21.48
C SER A 353 -7.33 -26.76 -20.90
N ILE A 354 -8.28 -27.38 -20.18
CA ILE A 354 -9.37 -26.67 -19.53
C ILE A 354 -8.83 -25.71 -18.46
N ILE A 355 -7.85 -26.14 -17.66
CA ILE A 355 -7.22 -25.28 -16.65
C ILE A 355 -6.44 -24.14 -17.31
N ASP A 356 -5.73 -24.39 -18.42
CA ASP A 356 -5.05 -23.33 -19.18
C ASP A 356 -6.04 -22.28 -19.72
N ASP A 357 -7.21 -22.72 -20.20
CA ASP A 357 -8.28 -21.81 -20.61
C ASP A 357 -8.86 -21.02 -19.42
N ALA A 358 -8.97 -21.63 -18.25
CA ALA A 358 -9.35 -20.94 -17.02
C ALA A 358 -8.33 -19.86 -16.62
N VAL A 359 -7.02 -20.10 -16.81
CA VAL A 359 -5.97 -19.09 -16.59
C VAL A 359 -6.14 -17.90 -17.54
N LYS A 360 -6.43 -18.15 -18.82
CA LYS A 360 -6.71 -17.07 -19.80
C LYS A 360 -7.95 -16.27 -19.41
N LEU A 361 -9.02 -16.94 -18.98
CA LEU A 361 -10.24 -16.29 -18.48
C LEU A 361 -9.95 -15.45 -17.23
N TYR A 362 -9.11 -15.96 -16.33
CA TYR A 362 -8.70 -15.22 -15.14
C TYR A 362 -7.96 -13.93 -15.49
N PHE A 363 -7.08 -13.94 -16.50
CA PHE A 363 -6.43 -12.70 -16.96
C PHE A 363 -7.42 -11.70 -17.54
N LYS A 364 -8.40 -12.16 -18.33
CA LYS A 364 -9.48 -11.30 -18.84
C LYS A 364 -10.30 -10.70 -17.67
N LEU A 365 -10.62 -11.49 -16.64
CA LEU A 365 -11.31 -11.01 -15.44
C LEU A 365 -10.48 -9.98 -14.69
N LEU A 366 -9.19 -10.24 -14.47
CA LEU A 366 -8.29 -9.35 -13.76
C LEU A 366 -8.19 -7.98 -14.45
N GLU A 367 -8.01 -7.97 -15.77
CA GLU A 367 -7.95 -6.74 -16.56
C GLU A 367 -9.26 -5.96 -16.49
N PHE A 368 -10.40 -6.65 -16.62
CA PHE A 368 -11.72 -6.04 -16.53
C PHE A 368 -12.00 -5.46 -15.13
N ALA A 369 -11.68 -6.21 -14.07
CA ALA A 369 -11.88 -5.76 -12.70
C ALA A 369 -11.03 -4.52 -12.37
N ILE A 370 -9.82 -4.43 -12.94
CA ILE A 370 -8.97 -3.24 -12.81
C ILE A 370 -9.53 -2.07 -13.61
N SER A 371 -9.97 -2.27 -14.85
CA SER A 371 -10.51 -1.18 -15.70
C SER A 371 -11.79 -0.58 -15.12
N GLU A 372 -12.63 -1.42 -14.51
CA GLU A 372 -13.88 -1.03 -13.86
C GLU A 372 -13.70 -0.61 -12.38
N ASN A 373 -12.45 -0.49 -11.90
CA ASN A 373 -12.12 -0.04 -10.54
C ASN A 373 -12.84 -0.82 -9.41
N TRP A 374 -12.88 -2.15 -9.54
CA TRP A 374 -13.50 -3.02 -8.54
C TRP A 374 -12.81 -2.88 -7.17
N GLY A 375 -13.59 -3.06 -6.11
CA GLY A 375 -13.09 -3.19 -4.74
C GLY A 375 -12.56 -4.59 -4.46
N ASN A 376 -11.70 -4.70 -3.44
CA ASN A 376 -11.17 -5.97 -2.93
C ASN A 376 -10.37 -6.82 -3.96
N LEU A 377 -9.72 -6.18 -4.93
CA LEU A 377 -8.86 -6.85 -5.94
C LEU A 377 -7.76 -7.74 -5.33
N HIS A 378 -7.33 -7.45 -4.10
CA HIS A 378 -6.38 -8.27 -3.37
C HIS A 378 -6.85 -9.74 -3.19
N LEU A 379 -8.16 -10.01 -3.23
CA LEU A 379 -8.70 -11.38 -3.14
C LEU A 379 -8.35 -12.22 -4.37
N LEU A 380 -8.11 -11.60 -5.52
CA LEU A 380 -7.64 -12.30 -6.73
C LEU A 380 -6.20 -12.81 -6.60
N ALA A 381 -5.44 -12.32 -5.61
CA ALA A 381 -4.11 -12.81 -5.29
C ALA A 381 -4.12 -13.99 -4.31
N ASN A 382 -5.29 -14.39 -3.79
CA ASN A 382 -5.42 -15.48 -2.83
C ASN A 382 -5.29 -16.85 -3.51
N VAL A 383 -4.06 -17.20 -3.87
CA VAL A 383 -3.70 -18.49 -4.46
C VAL A 383 -2.75 -19.22 -3.52
N THR A 384 -3.34 -20.07 -2.67
CA THR A 384 -2.61 -20.95 -1.76
C THR A 384 -2.08 -22.16 -2.51
N THR A 385 -0.99 -22.77 -2.04
CA THR A 385 -0.55 -24.09 -2.50
C THR A 385 -1.19 -25.17 -1.61
N PHE A 386 -1.27 -26.42 -2.09
CA PHE A 386 -1.65 -27.52 -1.22
C PHE A 386 -0.64 -27.68 -0.07
N ARG A 387 -1.14 -28.03 1.12
CA ARG A 387 -0.26 -28.47 2.23
C ARG A 387 0.23 -29.89 2.00
N ASN A 388 -0.69 -30.76 1.58
CA ASN A 388 -0.44 -32.13 1.15
C ASN A 388 -1.16 -32.30 -0.18
N SER A 389 -0.38 -32.51 -1.24
CA SER A 389 -0.92 -32.60 -2.60
C SER A 389 -1.65 -33.93 -2.81
N PRO A 390 -2.88 -33.92 -3.36
CA PRO A 390 -3.59 -35.14 -3.71
C PRO A 390 -2.86 -35.95 -4.80
N ASP A 391 -3.09 -37.26 -4.85
CA ASP A 391 -2.46 -38.16 -5.84
C ASP A 391 -2.80 -37.81 -7.31
N TRP A 392 -3.91 -37.11 -7.52
CA TRP A 392 -4.34 -36.64 -8.85
C TRP A 392 -3.68 -35.33 -9.28
N PHE A 393 -2.86 -34.71 -8.43
CA PHE A 393 -2.30 -33.38 -8.65
C PHE A 393 -0.77 -33.40 -8.80
N SER A 394 -0.23 -32.60 -9.74
CA SER A 394 1.21 -32.37 -9.87
C SER A 394 1.56 -30.94 -9.46
N ASP A 395 2.26 -30.79 -8.34
CA ASP A 395 2.74 -29.49 -7.86
C ASP A 395 3.59 -28.78 -8.90
N LYS A 396 4.52 -29.51 -9.52
CA LYS A 396 5.44 -28.98 -10.53
C LYS A 396 4.70 -28.48 -11.77
N TRP A 397 3.72 -29.24 -12.26
CA TRP A 397 2.94 -28.81 -13.43
C TRP A 397 2.12 -27.56 -13.10
N HIS A 398 1.44 -27.58 -11.95
CA HIS A 398 0.60 -26.47 -11.52
C HIS A 398 1.41 -25.20 -11.22
N GLU A 399 2.57 -25.33 -10.58
CA GLU A 399 3.46 -24.21 -10.31
C GLU A 399 3.89 -23.51 -11.60
N ASN A 400 4.26 -24.29 -12.63
CA ASN A 400 4.74 -23.76 -13.90
C ASN A 400 3.63 -23.19 -14.80
N ASN A 401 2.46 -23.81 -14.85
CA ASN A 401 1.40 -23.46 -15.81
C ASN A 401 0.29 -22.60 -15.21
N VAL A 402 0.15 -22.57 -13.88
CA VAL A 402 -0.92 -21.82 -13.20
C VAL A 402 -0.36 -20.78 -12.24
N LEU A 403 0.40 -21.18 -11.21
CA LEU A 403 0.86 -20.24 -10.18
C LEU A 403 1.80 -19.18 -10.72
N ASN A 404 2.87 -19.58 -11.41
CA ASN A 404 3.88 -18.65 -11.90
C ASN A 404 3.30 -17.66 -12.93
N PRO A 405 2.50 -18.09 -13.92
CA PRO A 405 1.82 -17.17 -14.82
C PRO A 405 0.91 -16.17 -14.08
N ILE A 406 0.10 -16.65 -13.13
CA ILE A 406 -0.79 -15.79 -12.33
C ILE A 406 0.01 -14.79 -11.49
N ARG A 407 1.02 -15.25 -10.74
CA ARG A 407 1.90 -14.40 -9.92
C ARG A 407 2.59 -13.34 -10.75
N ASN A 408 3.19 -13.72 -11.87
CA ASN A 408 3.89 -12.80 -12.77
C ASN A 408 2.98 -11.69 -13.29
N ARG A 409 1.72 -12.01 -13.59
CA ARG A 409 0.73 -11.00 -14.01
C ARG A 409 0.33 -10.10 -12.83
N LEU A 410 0.05 -10.68 -11.66
CA LEU A 410 -0.38 -9.94 -10.47
C LEU A 410 0.69 -9.00 -9.92
N LEU A 411 1.97 -9.37 -9.98
CA LEU A 411 3.09 -8.53 -9.55
C LEU A 411 3.09 -7.15 -10.26
N LYS A 412 2.60 -7.09 -11.50
CA LYS A 412 2.57 -5.89 -12.34
C LYS A 412 1.18 -5.24 -12.43
N ALA A 413 0.15 -5.90 -11.90
CA ALA A 413 -1.23 -5.44 -11.95
C ALA A 413 -1.55 -4.51 -10.77
N LYS A 414 -2.37 -3.48 -10.98
CA LYS A 414 -2.78 -2.52 -9.93
C LYS A 414 -3.84 -3.10 -9.00
N ILE A 415 -3.44 -4.06 -8.16
CA ILE A 415 -4.33 -4.84 -7.29
C ILE A 415 -4.25 -4.44 -5.81
N VAL A 416 -3.20 -3.73 -5.42
CA VAL A 416 -2.99 -3.33 -4.02
C VAL A 416 -3.65 -1.99 -3.79
N GLN A 417 -4.72 -1.98 -2.99
CA GLN A 417 -5.22 -0.73 -2.43
C GLN A 417 -4.25 -0.25 -1.35
N THR A 418 -3.67 0.91 -1.58
CA THR A 418 -2.67 1.50 -0.71
C THR A 418 -3.30 2.31 0.43
N ALA A 419 -2.51 2.70 1.43
CA ALA A 419 -3.04 3.39 2.61
C ALA A 419 -3.61 4.79 2.31
N ASN A 420 -3.25 5.40 1.18
CA ASN A 420 -3.86 6.66 0.70
C ASN A 420 -5.15 6.42 -0.14
N GLY A 421 -5.54 5.17 -0.37
CA GLY A 421 -6.74 4.79 -1.13
C GLY A 421 -6.52 4.51 -2.62
N GLU A 422 -5.31 4.71 -3.16
CA GLU A 422 -5.00 4.47 -4.58
C GLU A 422 -4.69 2.99 -4.86
N LEU A 423 -4.94 2.55 -6.10
CA LEU A 423 -4.52 1.22 -6.57
C LEU A 423 -3.10 1.26 -7.16
N ALA A 424 -2.24 0.39 -6.64
CA ALA A 424 -0.85 0.26 -7.05
C ALA A 424 -0.47 -1.18 -7.41
N SER A 425 0.55 -1.32 -8.25
CA SER A 425 1.20 -2.60 -8.53
C SER A 425 2.20 -2.96 -7.43
N ILE A 426 2.43 -4.26 -7.22
CA ILE A 426 3.39 -4.74 -6.22
C ILE A 426 4.81 -4.32 -6.61
N LEU A 427 5.15 -4.48 -7.89
CA LEU A 427 6.43 -4.08 -8.46
C LEU A 427 6.31 -2.78 -9.27
N SER A 428 7.43 -2.06 -9.32
CA SER A 428 7.69 -0.94 -10.22
C SER A 428 7.96 -1.44 -11.65
N SER A 429 8.02 -0.53 -12.62
CA SER A 429 8.30 -0.83 -14.03
C SER A 429 9.66 -1.49 -14.28
N ASP A 430 10.61 -1.31 -13.37
CA ASP A 430 11.96 -1.91 -13.37
C ASP A 430 12.01 -3.29 -12.67
N ASN A 431 10.85 -3.85 -12.30
CA ASN A 431 10.70 -5.08 -11.51
C ASN A 431 11.29 -5.00 -10.09
N THR A 432 11.45 -3.80 -9.52
CA THR A 432 11.80 -3.63 -8.10
C THR A 432 10.55 -3.52 -7.22
N PRO A 433 10.62 -3.89 -5.92
CA PRO A 433 9.48 -3.73 -5.02
C PRO A 433 9.02 -2.27 -4.90
N PHE A 434 7.78 -2.00 -5.30
CA PHE A 434 7.12 -0.71 -5.09
C PHE A 434 6.38 -0.69 -3.76
N ILE A 435 5.58 -1.75 -3.51
CA ILE A 435 4.84 -1.94 -2.27
C ILE A 435 5.69 -2.71 -1.25
N TRP A 436 5.65 -2.20 -0.02
CA TRP A 436 6.31 -2.77 1.14
C TRP A 436 5.26 -3.35 2.09
N PHE A 437 5.19 -4.67 2.19
CA PHE A 437 4.25 -5.35 3.07
C PHE A 437 4.88 -5.53 4.46
N PRO A 438 4.24 -5.05 5.55
CA PRO A 438 4.70 -5.34 6.92
C PRO A 438 4.87 -6.84 7.13
N PHE A 439 6.08 -7.27 7.49
CA PHE A 439 6.43 -8.68 7.62
C PHE A 439 7.17 -8.92 8.94
N ALA A 440 6.51 -9.65 9.84
CA ALA A 440 7.04 -10.06 11.13
C ALA A 440 6.29 -11.29 11.63
N SER A 441 6.86 -11.98 12.63
CA SER A 441 6.28 -13.18 13.22
C SER A 441 4.94 -12.91 13.91
N THR A 442 4.82 -11.81 14.65
CA THR A 442 3.62 -11.46 15.42
C THR A 442 2.78 -10.39 14.72
N LYS A 443 1.47 -10.45 14.94
CA LYS A 443 0.52 -9.46 14.40
C LYS A 443 0.77 -8.06 14.98
N GLU A 444 1.10 -7.98 16.26
CA GLU A 444 1.41 -6.73 16.95
C GLU A 444 2.58 -5.98 16.28
N ILE A 445 3.69 -6.66 16.01
CA ILE A 445 4.84 -6.05 15.32
C ILE A 445 4.44 -5.58 13.91
N ARG A 446 3.66 -6.37 13.17
CA ARG A 446 3.18 -5.95 11.83
C ARG A 446 2.31 -4.70 11.88
N GLU A 447 1.42 -4.60 12.87
CA GLU A 447 0.57 -3.43 13.05
C GLU A 447 1.36 -2.18 13.40
N GLU A 448 2.36 -2.28 14.27
CA GLU A 448 3.24 -1.17 14.65
C GLU A 448 4.16 -0.74 13.49
N ILE A 449 4.74 -1.69 12.73
CA ILE A 449 5.45 -1.40 11.47
C ILE A 449 4.54 -0.59 10.55
N TRP A 450 3.30 -1.03 10.36
CA TRP A 450 2.34 -0.35 9.48
C TRP A 450 2.05 1.07 9.97
N GLN A 451 1.80 1.27 11.27
CA GLN A 451 1.50 2.58 11.84
C GLN A 451 2.63 3.60 11.62
N LEU A 452 3.87 3.19 11.87
CA LEU A 452 5.03 4.07 11.68
C LEU A 452 5.32 4.33 10.21
N ALA A 453 5.25 3.30 9.37
CA ALA A 453 5.50 3.42 7.94
C ALA A 453 4.42 4.27 7.25
N ASN A 454 3.16 4.21 7.71
CA ASN A 454 2.05 5.00 7.16
C ASN A 454 2.27 6.51 7.33
N LYS A 455 3.03 6.93 8.34
CA LYS A 455 3.43 8.34 8.52
C LYS A 455 4.54 8.78 7.56
N TRP A 456 5.16 7.85 6.82
CA TRP A 456 6.31 8.12 5.97
C TRP A 456 6.00 7.89 4.49
N PHE A 457 5.47 6.71 4.12
CA PHE A 457 5.20 6.36 2.72
C PHE A 457 3.85 5.63 2.55
N PRO A 458 2.71 6.29 2.88
CA PRO A 458 1.38 5.66 2.83
C PRO A 458 1.01 5.13 1.42
N ASN A 459 1.51 5.76 0.36
CA ASN A 459 1.32 5.34 -1.03
C ASN A 459 2.09 4.06 -1.42
N ARG A 460 2.99 3.57 -0.56
CA ARG A 460 3.76 2.33 -0.78
C ARG A 460 3.42 1.22 0.21
N LEU A 461 2.35 1.39 0.97
CA LEU A 461 1.86 0.43 1.94
C LEU A 461 0.46 -0.06 1.56
N PRO A 462 0.12 -1.33 1.79
CA PRO A 462 -1.27 -1.77 1.69
C PRO A 462 -2.13 -1.03 2.73
N VAL A 463 -3.43 -0.90 2.47
CA VAL A 463 -4.38 -0.45 3.51
C VAL A 463 -4.35 -1.41 4.71
N LYS A 464 -4.52 -0.87 5.93
CA LYS A 464 -4.36 -1.60 7.20
C LYS A 464 -5.12 -2.93 7.24
N GLN A 465 -6.34 -2.95 6.74
CA GLN A 465 -7.23 -4.12 6.76
C GLN A 465 -6.68 -5.30 5.94
N HIS A 466 -5.82 -5.05 4.95
CA HIS A 466 -5.30 -6.08 4.06
C HIS A 466 -3.91 -6.60 4.49
N VAL A 467 -3.27 -6.03 5.53
CA VAL A 467 -1.92 -6.40 5.97
C VAL A 467 -1.82 -7.89 6.31
N GLU A 468 -2.78 -8.41 7.07
CA GLU A 468 -2.78 -9.82 7.48
C GLU A 468 -2.98 -10.78 6.32
N LEU A 469 -3.83 -10.43 5.35
CA LEU A 469 -4.00 -11.24 4.16
C LEU A 469 -2.71 -11.25 3.34
N TRP A 470 -2.13 -10.09 3.06
CA TRP A 470 -0.90 -9.99 2.30
C TRP A 470 0.25 -10.72 2.99
N ASN A 471 0.37 -10.65 4.32
CA ASN A 471 1.38 -11.40 5.05
C ASN A 471 1.33 -12.91 4.78
N ARG A 472 0.14 -13.48 4.57
CA ARG A 472 -0.04 -14.89 4.18
C ARG A 472 0.29 -15.15 2.70
N LEU A 473 0.11 -14.15 1.84
CA LEU A 473 0.26 -14.24 0.39
C LEU A 473 1.62 -13.75 -0.14
N ILE A 474 2.52 -13.25 0.71
CA ILE A 474 3.80 -12.67 0.29
C ILE A 474 4.65 -13.71 -0.46
N TRP A 475 5.00 -13.37 -1.71
CA TRP A 475 5.92 -14.14 -2.54
C TRP A 475 7.37 -13.70 -2.37
N LYS A 476 8.30 -14.38 -3.04
CA LYS A 476 9.73 -14.08 -2.95
C LYS A 476 10.07 -12.69 -3.52
N GLU A 477 9.34 -12.28 -4.55
CA GLU A 477 9.52 -11.04 -5.30
C GLU A 477 8.91 -9.83 -4.59
N CYS A 478 7.97 -10.05 -3.65
CA CYS A 478 7.31 -8.97 -2.92
C CYS A 478 8.27 -8.25 -1.96
N GLY A 479 8.13 -6.93 -1.84
CA GLY A 479 8.86 -6.14 -0.85
C GLY A 479 8.42 -6.49 0.57
N LYS A 480 9.30 -7.11 1.35
CA LYS A 480 9.07 -7.43 2.77
C LYS A 480 9.60 -6.30 3.63
N LEU A 481 8.72 -5.64 4.37
CA LEU A 481 9.10 -4.63 5.35
C LEU A 481 9.31 -5.29 6.71
N THR A 482 10.49 -5.86 6.90
CA THR A 482 10.97 -6.37 8.20
C THR A 482 11.51 -5.22 9.06
N LEU A 483 11.76 -5.47 10.35
CA LEU A 483 12.42 -4.49 11.22
C LEU A 483 13.79 -4.07 10.68
N ASP A 484 14.59 -5.03 10.20
CA ASP A 484 15.90 -4.77 9.60
C ASP A 484 15.81 -3.94 8.30
N GLN A 485 14.86 -4.26 7.43
CA GLN A 485 14.63 -3.49 6.19
C GLN A 485 14.12 -2.08 6.51
N PHE A 486 13.28 -1.92 7.53
CA PHE A 486 12.78 -0.63 7.95
C PHE A 486 13.91 0.23 8.55
N ALA A 487 14.77 -0.37 9.36
CA ALA A 487 15.98 0.26 9.88
C ALA A 487 16.95 0.66 8.76
N PHE A 488 17.12 -0.16 7.73
CA PHE A 488 17.90 0.20 6.54
C PHE A 488 17.35 1.44 5.83
N PHE A 489 16.02 1.60 5.74
CA PHE A 489 15.44 2.82 5.17
C PHE A 489 15.77 4.06 5.99
N VAL A 490 15.78 3.94 7.32
CA VAL A 490 16.17 5.04 8.23
C VAL A 490 17.65 5.39 8.03
N GLU A 491 18.53 4.39 8.02
CA GLU A 491 19.97 4.53 7.80
C GLU A 491 20.27 5.26 6.46
N ASN A 492 19.56 4.93 5.40
CA ASN A 492 19.71 5.56 4.09
C ASN A 492 19.24 7.03 4.03
N LYS A 493 18.60 7.57 5.07
CA LYS A 493 18.35 9.01 5.16
C LYS A 493 19.57 9.77 5.63
N SER A 494 20.50 9.10 6.32
CA SER A 494 21.76 9.62 6.85
C SER A 494 21.64 10.74 7.90
N LYS A 495 20.63 11.62 7.80
CA LYS A 495 20.38 12.74 8.71
C LYS A 495 18.92 12.84 9.12
N ILE A 496 18.67 13.45 10.28
CA ILE A 496 17.32 13.72 10.78
C ILE A 496 16.52 14.64 9.85
N GLU A 497 17.15 15.68 9.29
CA GLU A 497 16.45 16.63 8.42
C GLU A 497 15.85 15.93 7.19
N GLU A 498 16.58 14.99 6.59
CA GLU A 498 16.12 14.21 5.44
C GLU A 498 14.99 13.24 5.81
N LEU A 499 15.00 12.71 7.03
CA LEU A 499 13.88 11.93 7.55
C LEU A 499 12.65 12.83 7.79
N GLN A 500 12.83 14.00 8.42
CA GLN A 500 11.77 14.95 8.73
C GLN A 500 11.04 15.43 7.46
N LYS A 501 11.75 15.68 6.36
CA LYS A 501 11.17 16.04 5.05
C LYS A 501 10.22 14.99 4.48
N LYS A 502 10.31 13.73 4.93
CA LYS A 502 9.48 12.62 4.44
C LYS A 502 8.34 12.24 5.39
N LEU A 503 8.40 12.66 6.65
CA LEU A 503 7.37 12.36 7.63
C LEU A 503 6.18 13.30 7.49
N ILE A 504 4.98 12.74 7.64
CA ILE A 504 3.71 13.45 7.55
C ILE A 504 3.21 13.70 8.98
N ASN A 505 3.02 14.97 9.34
CA ASN A 505 2.41 15.40 10.62
C ASN A 505 3.05 14.79 11.87
N THR A 506 4.36 14.54 11.89
CA THR A 506 5.08 14.00 13.07
C THR A 506 6.52 14.52 13.12
N ASN A 507 6.99 14.80 14.33
CA ASN A 507 8.38 15.17 14.58
C ASN A 507 9.30 13.94 14.48
N ALA A 508 10.43 14.07 13.78
CA ALA A 508 11.36 12.97 13.52
C ALA A 508 11.92 12.32 14.79
N VAL A 509 12.22 13.10 15.84
CA VAL A 509 12.73 12.57 17.12
C VAL A 509 11.63 11.78 17.85
N ALA A 510 10.39 12.27 17.84
CA ALA A 510 9.27 11.54 18.41
C ALA A 510 9.00 10.23 17.64
N TRP A 511 9.04 10.28 16.31
CA TRP A 511 8.89 9.11 15.45
C TRP A 511 10.01 8.08 15.68
N LEU A 512 11.26 8.52 15.81
CA LEU A 512 12.41 7.64 16.10
C LEU A 512 12.25 6.95 17.46
N ASN A 513 11.76 7.66 18.47
CA ASN A 513 11.49 7.05 19.77
C ASN A 513 10.42 5.96 19.69
N ASP A 514 9.36 6.17 18.91
CA ASP A 514 8.35 5.12 18.69
C ASP A 514 8.92 3.97 17.83
N PHE A 515 9.80 4.27 16.88
CA PHE A 515 10.54 3.27 16.11
C PHE A 515 11.46 2.40 16.98
N TYR A 516 12.18 2.98 17.94
CA TYR A 516 13.00 2.19 18.85
C TYR A 516 12.16 1.31 19.78
N LYS A 517 11.00 1.79 20.26
CA LYS A 517 10.04 0.94 21.00
C LYS A 517 9.54 -0.23 20.16
N LEU A 518 9.26 0.01 18.87
CA LEU A 518 8.89 -1.06 17.93
C LEU A 518 10.01 -2.10 17.84
N LEU A 519 11.27 -1.67 17.68
CA LEU A 519 12.39 -2.60 17.63
C LEU A 519 12.50 -3.42 18.92
N GLN A 520 12.25 -2.81 20.09
CA GLN A 520 12.25 -3.47 21.41
C GLN A 520 11.14 -4.52 21.58
N LEU A 521 10.14 -4.62 20.68
CA LEU A 521 9.16 -5.71 20.72
C LEU A 521 9.78 -7.07 20.35
N ASP A 522 10.94 -7.09 19.71
CA ASP A 522 11.76 -8.28 19.48
C ASP A 522 13.18 -8.05 19.97
N ASP A 523 13.47 -8.41 21.22
CA ASP A 523 14.78 -8.19 21.87
C ASP A 523 15.97 -8.73 21.06
N LYS A 524 15.80 -9.86 20.35
CA LYS A 524 16.88 -10.47 19.57
C LYS A 524 17.19 -9.66 18.32
N GLU A 525 16.17 -9.26 17.58
CA GLU A 525 16.35 -8.40 16.41
C GLU A 525 16.80 -6.99 16.82
N PHE A 526 16.28 -6.45 17.94
CA PHE A 526 16.67 -5.15 18.48
C PHE A 526 18.18 -5.02 18.62
N HIS A 527 18.81 -5.90 19.40
CA HIS A 527 20.26 -5.85 19.63
C HIS A 527 21.06 -6.01 18.33
N THR A 528 20.59 -6.90 17.43
CA THR A 528 21.25 -7.12 16.15
C THR A 528 21.21 -5.89 15.25
N ILE A 529 20.05 -5.21 15.18
CA ILE A 529 19.82 -4.04 14.34
C ILE A 529 20.54 -2.82 14.89
N ILE A 530 20.39 -2.55 16.19
CA ILE A 530 20.90 -1.33 16.83
C ILE A 530 22.44 -1.29 16.88
N ASP A 531 23.10 -2.44 17.02
CA ASP A 531 24.56 -2.54 17.03
C ASP A 531 25.15 -2.48 15.61
N LYS A 532 24.41 -3.00 14.62
CA LYS A 532 24.90 -3.10 13.23
C LYS A 532 24.70 -1.81 12.44
N ARG A 533 23.57 -1.13 12.61
CA ARG A 533 23.12 -0.04 11.73
C ARG A 533 23.34 1.34 12.33
N SER A 534 23.56 2.30 11.44
CA SER A 534 23.69 3.72 11.79
C SER A 534 22.32 4.38 11.74
N ILE A 535 21.57 4.29 12.84
CA ILE A 535 20.17 4.75 12.94
C ILE A 535 19.90 5.63 14.16
N VAL A 536 20.91 5.88 15.00
CA VAL A 536 20.78 6.70 16.20
C VAL A 536 21.39 8.07 15.93
N PRO A 537 20.65 9.18 16.11
CA PRO A 537 21.16 10.49 15.77
C PRO A 537 22.11 11.04 16.83
N ASN A 538 23.22 11.61 16.38
CA ASN A 538 24.12 12.42 17.21
C ASN A 538 23.59 13.87 17.35
N GLN A 539 24.28 14.73 18.10
CA GLN A 539 23.88 16.13 18.27
C GLN A 539 24.01 16.99 17.01
N ASN A 540 24.77 16.52 16.01
CA ASN A 540 24.86 17.13 14.67
C ASN A 540 23.78 16.63 13.69
N ASP A 541 22.78 15.89 14.18
CA ASP A 541 21.69 15.30 13.38
C ASP A 541 22.09 14.19 12.39
N ASP A 542 23.33 13.70 12.47
CA ASP A 542 23.81 12.58 11.66
C ASP A 542 23.47 11.24 12.34
N PHE A 543 22.98 10.26 11.56
CA PHE A 543 22.75 8.90 12.05
C PHE A 543 24.05 8.13 12.15
N VAL A 544 24.33 7.63 13.35
CA VAL A 544 25.51 6.83 13.69
C VAL A 544 25.11 5.58 14.47
N LYS A 545 26.07 4.71 14.75
CA LYS A 545 25.83 3.48 15.53
C LYS A 545 25.68 3.80 17.00
N LEU A 546 24.84 3.05 17.70
CA LEU A 546 24.65 3.23 19.16
C LEU A 546 25.97 3.08 19.93
N SER A 547 26.86 2.18 19.49
CA SER A 547 28.17 1.95 20.13
C SER A 547 29.16 3.11 20.01
N GLN A 548 28.87 4.10 19.17
CA GLN A 548 29.69 5.30 18.98
C GLN A 548 29.12 6.51 19.74
N LEU A 549 28.02 6.31 20.46
CA LEU A 549 27.30 7.37 21.13
C LEU A 549 27.25 7.19 22.64
N ASP A 550 27.49 8.29 23.32
CA ASP A 550 27.33 8.43 24.75
C ASP A 550 26.12 9.35 25.05
N LYS A 551 25.57 9.19 26.25
CA LYS A 551 24.43 9.99 26.71
C LYS A 551 24.92 11.23 27.47
N GLU A 552 24.37 12.39 27.13
CA GLU A 552 24.62 13.64 27.86
C GLU A 552 23.95 13.58 29.24
N LEU A 553 24.74 13.79 30.30
CA LEU A 553 24.28 13.88 31.68
C LEU A 553 24.30 15.34 32.14
N GLY A 554 23.13 15.87 32.49
CA GLY A 554 22.95 17.28 32.84
C GLY A 554 22.86 18.18 31.61
N ASP A 555 23.05 19.49 31.81
CA ASP A 555 23.12 20.45 30.70
C ASP A 555 24.57 20.87 30.53
N ILE A 556 25.24 20.36 29.50
CA ILE A 556 26.63 20.73 29.25
C ILE A 556 26.67 22.05 28.50
N ASN A 557 27.47 23.00 29.00
CA ASN A 557 27.64 24.31 28.38
C ASN A 557 27.98 24.21 26.88
N GLU A 558 27.10 24.75 26.02
CA GLU A 558 27.26 24.72 24.56
C GLU A 558 28.55 25.41 24.11
N LEU A 559 29.01 26.44 24.83
CA LEU A 559 30.29 27.11 24.55
C LEU A 559 31.47 26.12 24.61
N PHE A 560 31.46 25.18 25.55
CA PHE A 560 32.54 24.19 25.67
C PHE A 560 32.53 23.19 24.52
N LYS A 561 31.35 22.82 24.02
CA LYS A 561 31.22 21.98 22.83
C LYS A 561 31.72 22.72 21.58
N ASP A 562 31.48 24.03 21.49
CA ASP A 562 31.98 24.88 20.39
C ASP A 562 33.50 25.03 20.42
N ILE A 563 34.07 25.27 21.61
CA ILE A 563 35.53 25.33 21.80
C ILE A 563 36.19 24.01 21.38
N LEU A 564 35.65 22.86 21.79
CA LEU A 564 36.16 21.55 21.37
C LEU A 564 36.11 21.34 19.85
N LYS A 565 35.01 21.73 19.22
CA LYS A 565 34.86 21.67 17.76
C LYS A 565 35.91 22.52 17.05
N LEU A 566 36.17 23.74 17.53
CA LEU A 566 37.21 24.62 16.99
C LEU A 566 38.61 24.04 17.22
N LEU A 567 38.83 23.34 18.33
CA LEU A 567 40.05 22.57 18.58
C LEU A 567 40.14 21.31 17.69
N GLY A 568 39.20 21.05 16.78
CA GLY A 568 39.24 19.91 15.86
C GLY A 568 38.67 18.61 16.43
N ASN A 569 38.11 18.62 17.64
CA ASN A 569 37.46 17.49 18.29
C ASN A 569 35.96 17.76 18.48
N ASP A 570 35.14 17.43 17.50
CA ASP A 570 33.70 17.70 17.55
C ASP A 570 32.95 16.65 18.38
N ILE A 571 32.87 16.88 19.70
CA ILE A 571 32.20 16.02 20.67
C ILE A 571 30.71 15.80 20.37
N ARG A 572 30.06 16.69 19.60
CA ARG A 572 28.65 16.53 19.19
C ARG A 572 28.46 15.32 18.26
N ARG A 573 29.56 14.79 17.69
CA ARG A 573 29.54 13.55 16.89
C ARG A 573 29.43 12.29 17.73
N THR A 574 29.90 12.34 18.98
CA THR A 574 29.97 11.18 19.90
C THR A 574 28.88 11.24 20.97
N ILE A 575 28.09 12.30 21.03
CA ILE A 575 26.97 12.45 21.97
C ILE A 575 25.66 12.27 21.23
N ALA A 576 24.74 11.49 21.81
CA ALA A 576 23.40 11.30 21.26
C ALA A 576 22.57 12.60 21.28
N LYS A 577 21.66 12.75 20.31
CA LYS A 577 20.74 13.88 20.30
C LYS A 577 19.87 13.91 21.57
N LYS A 578 19.63 15.10 22.12
CA LYS A 578 18.73 15.30 23.26
C LYS A 578 17.33 14.70 22.95
N ASN A 579 16.68 14.11 23.96
CA ASN A 579 15.36 13.46 23.91
C ASN A 579 15.26 12.10 23.19
N ILE A 580 16.37 11.46 22.82
CA ILE A 580 16.37 10.05 22.41
C ILE A 580 16.18 9.14 23.63
N LYS A 581 15.20 8.23 23.54
CA LYS A 581 14.84 7.27 24.58
C LYS A 581 15.44 5.89 24.27
N LEU A 582 16.75 5.79 24.43
CA LEU A 582 17.52 4.55 24.33
C LEU A 582 18.45 4.43 25.53
N ASP A 583 18.84 3.19 25.84
CA ASP A 583 19.86 2.92 26.85
C ASP A 583 21.25 3.01 26.22
N PHE A 584 22.12 3.83 26.81
CA PHE A 584 23.49 4.05 26.36
C PHE A 584 24.48 3.45 27.36
N LYS A 585 25.64 2.98 26.87
CA LYS A 585 26.64 2.30 27.71
C LYS A 585 27.42 3.26 28.60
N HIS A 586 27.69 4.46 28.11
CA HIS A 586 28.45 5.47 28.83
C HIS A 586 27.67 6.80 28.85
N GLU A 587 27.90 7.56 29.92
CA GLU A 587 27.35 8.88 30.12
C GLU A 587 28.51 9.89 30.18
N ILE A 588 28.36 11.00 29.48
CA ILE A 588 29.31 12.11 29.45
C ILE A 588 28.70 13.28 30.22
N ASP A 589 29.47 13.82 31.16
CA ASP A 589 29.14 15.02 31.91
C ASP A 589 30.01 16.21 31.47
N GLN A 590 29.76 17.38 32.05
CA GLN A 590 30.55 18.58 31.79
C GLN A 590 32.04 18.41 32.19
N SER A 591 32.33 17.61 33.23
CA SER A 591 33.70 17.36 33.71
C SER A 591 34.56 16.66 32.66
N TYR A 592 33.97 15.70 31.94
CA TYR A 592 34.63 15.03 30.82
C TYR A 592 35.01 16.03 29.71
N ILE A 593 34.08 16.89 29.29
CA ILE A 593 34.33 17.91 28.26
C ILE A 593 35.46 18.87 28.68
N ILE A 594 35.44 19.32 29.94
CA ILE A 594 36.49 20.18 30.52
C ILE A 594 37.86 19.49 30.45
N ARG A 595 37.92 18.19 30.76
CA ARG A 595 39.16 17.41 30.67
C ARG A 595 39.67 17.31 29.24
N GLU A 596 38.81 17.02 28.27
CA GLU A 596 39.19 16.95 26.86
C GLU A 596 39.68 18.31 26.34
N ILE A 597 39.00 19.41 26.68
CA ILE A 597 39.48 20.77 26.37
C ILE A 597 40.88 20.98 26.95
N THR A 598 41.10 20.55 28.20
CA THR A 598 42.41 20.69 28.85
C THR A 598 43.50 19.90 28.15
N ILE A 599 43.21 18.69 27.66
CA ILE A 599 44.18 17.89 26.91
C ILE A 599 44.49 18.57 25.58
N GLU A 600 43.45 18.86 24.79
CA GLU A 600 43.59 19.45 23.44
C GLU A 600 44.29 20.82 23.45
N VAL A 601 43.94 21.67 24.43
CA VAL A 601 44.59 22.98 24.60
C VAL A 601 46.05 22.81 25.01
N ASN A 602 46.39 21.90 25.93
CA ASN A 602 47.79 21.71 26.33
C ASN A 602 48.64 21.12 25.20
N GLU A 603 48.09 20.24 24.36
CA GLU A 603 48.80 19.69 23.20
C GLU A 603 49.05 20.78 22.14
N LYS A 604 48.05 21.61 21.86
CA LYS A 604 48.10 22.62 20.78
C LYS A 604 48.74 23.95 21.18
N ALA A 605 48.71 24.33 22.45
CA ALA A 605 49.29 25.58 22.94
C ALA A 605 50.81 25.52 23.15
N ASN A 606 51.42 24.33 23.20
CA ASN A 606 52.87 24.19 23.38
C ASN A 606 53.67 24.47 22.09
N ASP A 607 53.06 24.36 20.91
CA ASP A 607 53.69 24.66 19.62
C ASP A 607 53.14 25.97 19.03
N ARG A 608 54.01 26.99 18.94
CA ARG A 608 53.66 28.34 18.45
C ARG A 608 53.26 28.38 16.97
N GLY A 609 53.63 27.38 16.17
CA GLY A 609 53.18 27.26 14.77
C GLY A 609 51.74 26.76 14.68
N ILE A 610 51.41 25.73 15.47
CA ILE A 610 50.09 25.07 15.50
C ILE A 610 49.07 25.95 16.24
N ALA A 611 49.48 26.65 17.29
CA ALA A 611 48.61 27.54 18.06
C ALA A 611 47.95 28.64 17.19
N LYS A 612 48.61 29.04 16.08
CA LYS A 612 48.08 30.05 15.15
C LYS A 612 46.80 29.60 14.44
N ASP A 613 46.61 28.30 14.24
CA ASP A 613 45.46 27.73 13.54
C ASP A 613 44.24 27.55 14.46
N TYR A 614 44.42 27.64 15.79
CA TYR A 614 43.37 27.43 16.79
C TYR A 614 43.06 28.69 17.63
N ARG A 615 43.47 29.88 17.14
CA ARG A 615 43.31 31.17 17.86
C ARG A 615 41.89 31.47 18.28
N GLU A 616 40.92 31.13 17.44
CA GLU A 616 39.50 31.36 17.74
C GLU A 616 39.04 30.57 18.99
N ALA A 617 39.48 29.32 19.14
CA ALA A 617 39.18 28.51 20.31
C ALA A 617 39.81 29.07 21.59
N PHE A 618 41.07 29.52 21.50
CA PHE A 618 41.78 30.12 22.63
C PHE A 618 41.17 31.45 23.06
N ASN A 619 40.75 32.28 22.11
CA ASN A 619 40.07 33.55 22.40
C ASN A 619 38.75 33.34 23.12
N LEU A 620 37.92 32.38 22.69
CA LEU A 620 36.67 32.05 23.40
C LEU A 620 36.93 31.57 24.83
N LEU A 621 37.99 30.79 25.04
CA LEU A 621 38.41 30.32 26.36
C LEU A 621 38.91 31.47 27.25
N LEU A 622 39.68 32.41 26.70
CA LEU A 622 40.15 33.61 27.40
C LEU A 622 39.01 34.56 27.77
N ILE A 623 38.01 34.72 26.89
CA ILE A 623 36.79 35.48 27.18
C ILE A 623 36.04 34.80 28.34
N TYR A 624 35.88 33.48 28.31
CA TYR A 624 35.27 32.74 29.41
C TYR A 624 36.03 32.92 30.74
N PHE A 625 37.37 32.90 30.70
CA PHE A 625 38.21 33.14 31.89
C PHE A 625 38.08 34.55 32.45
N ARG A 626 37.86 35.55 31.60
CA ARG A 626 37.63 36.94 32.01
C ARG A 626 36.25 37.10 32.65
N ASP A 627 35.23 36.54 32.00
CA ASP A 627 33.84 36.75 32.40
C ASP A 627 33.46 35.93 33.64
N TYR A 628 34.14 34.80 33.90
CA TYR A 628 33.89 33.90 35.04
C TYR A 628 35.18 33.44 35.76
N PRO A 629 35.95 34.34 36.38
CA PRO A 629 37.30 34.03 36.88
C PRO A 629 37.34 32.96 37.99
N GLY A 630 36.41 33.00 38.94
CA GLY A 630 36.37 32.01 40.04
C GLY A 630 36.00 30.61 39.55
N THR A 631 34.98 30.51 38.69
CA THR A 631 34.54 29.23 38.11
C THR A 631 35.56 28.68 37.11
N ALA A 632 36.23 29.54 36.35
CA ALA A 632 37.28 29.14 35.42
C ALA A 632 38.54 28.61 36.13
N GLU A 633 38.92 29.20 37.27
CA GLU A 633 40.06 28.71 38.07
C GLU A 633 39.79 27.31 38.64
N ASP A 634 38.56 27.05 39.09
CA ASP A 634 38.15 25.74 39.59
C ASP A 634 38.02 24.70 38.47
N GLN A 635 37.45 25.07 37.31
CA GLN A 635 37.19 24.16 36.20
C GLN A 635 38.45 23.87 35.35
N PHE A 636 39.31 24.87 35.13
CA PHE A 636 40.50 24.76 34.28
C PHE A 636 41.79 25.14 35.01
N PRO A 637 42.13 24.52 36.16
CA PRO A 637 43.21 24.99 37.03
C PRO A 637 44.58 25.03 36.35
N THR A 638 44.87 24.08 35.45
CA THR A 638 46.14 24.00 34.72
C THR A 638 46.23 25.05 33.62
N ILE A 639 45.17 25.19 32.82
CA ILE A 639 45.13 26.14 31.70
C ILE A 639 45.07 27.57 32.23
N TYR A 640 44.27 27.82 33.28
CA TYR A 640 44.11 29.14 33.88
C TYR A 640 45.43 29.67 34.48
N LYS A 641 46.24 28.80 35.11
CA LYS A 641 47.62 29.14 35.55
C LYS A 641 48.55 29.45 34.39
N LYS A 642 48.37 28.75 33.26
CA LYS A 642 49.15 28.92 32.03
C LYS A 642 48.47 29.82 31.00
N LYS A 643 47.51 30.67 31.42
CA LYS A 643 46.72 31.50 30.49
C LYS A 643 47.59 32.38 29.60
N HIS A 644 48.78 32.78 30.07
CA HIS A 644 49.79 33.51 29.29
C HIS A 644 50.21 32.81 28.00
N LEU A 645 50.13 31.47 27.92
CA LEU A 645 50.44 30.70 26.71
C LEU A 645 49.33 30.71 25.65
N LEU A 646 48.13 31.17 26.03
CA LEU A 646 46.99 31.29 25.11
C LEU A 646 46.96 32.65 24.41
N TYR A 647 47.73 33.62 24.90
CA TYR A 647 47.82 34.94 24.26
C TYR A 647 48.82 34.90 23.11
N ASP A 648 48.51 35.64 22.05
CA ASP A 648 49.44 35.91 20.97
C ASP A 648 50.39 37.04 21.41
N ASP A 649 51.69 36.77 21.50
CA ASP A 649 52.72 37.75 21.89
C ASP A 649 52.65 39.00 20.99
N ASP A 650 52.29 38.83 19.70
CA ASP A 650 52.15 39.92 18.73
C ASP A 650 50.89 40.78 18.99
N GLU A 651 49.81 40.16 19.48
CA GLU A 651 48.56 40.86 19.82
C GLU A 651 48.67 41.58 21.18
N ILE A 652 49.39 41.00 22.14
CA ILE A 652 49.75 41.68 23.39
C ILE A 652 50.61 42.91 23.08
N LEU A 653 51.66 42.79 22.25
CA LEU A 653 52.50 43.92 21.86
C LEU A 653 51.69 45.03 21.19
N ASN A 654 50.79 44.68 20.28
CA ASN A 654 49.93 45.65 19.61
C ASN A 654 48.91 46.31 20.57
N ASN A 655 48.39 45.57 21.55
CA ASN A 655 47.50 46.10 22.58
C ASN A 655 48.24 46.96 23.63
N ILE A 656 49.49 46.63 23.95
CA ILE A 656 50.38 47.45 24.78
C ILE A 656 50.73 48.74 24.03
N ASP A 657 51.06 48.68 22.74
CA ASP A 657 51.31 49.88 21.92
C ASP A 657 50.08 50.79 21.87
N LYS A 658 48.87 50.21 21.72
CA LYS A 658 47.62 50.97 21.77
C LYS A 658 47.32 51.54 23.15
N ALA A 659 47.61 50.79 24.22
CA ALA A 659 47.45 51.28 25.60
C ALA A 659 48.45 52.40 25.91
N GLU A 660 49.72 52.29 25.49
CA GLU A 660 50.70 53.36 25.61
C GLU A 660 50.33 54.58 24.76
N GLN A 661 49.75 54.39 23.57
CA GLN A 661 49.22 55.49 22.76
C GLN A 661 48.03 56.17 23.44
N LEU A 662 47.16 55.39 24.09
CA LEU A 662 46.03 55.92 24.87
C LEU A 662 46.53 56.67 26.10
N ASP A 663 47.49 56.14 26.84
CA ASP A 663 48.08 56.80 28.01
C ASP A 663 48.82 58.09 27.60
N LYS A 664 49.55 58.08 26.47
CA LYS A 664 50.15 59.30 25.89
C LYS A 664 49.10 60.34 25.52
N LEU A 665 47.98 59.93 24.92
CA LEU A 665 46.85 60.82 24.61
C LEU A 665 46.20 61.36 25.90
N LEU A 666 46.06 60.55 26.93
CA LEU A 666 45.53 60.95 28.23
C LEU A 666 46.42 62.00 28.91
N ASP A 667 47.75 61.80 28.89
CA ASP A 667 48.72 62.77 29.40
C ASP A 667 48.76 64.06 28.55
N GLU A 668 48.70 63.96 27.22
CA GLU A 668 48.75 65.10 26.30
C GLU A 668 47.55 66.04 26.47
N PHE A 669 46.38 65.49 26.81
CA PHE A 669 45.16 66.25 27.11
C PHE A 669 44.93 66.46 28.62
N ASN A 670 45.85 66.01 29.47
CA ASN A 670 45.88 66.20 30.93
C ASN A 670 44.66 65.62 31.66
N VAL A 671 44.26 64.39 31.29
CA VAL A 671 43.07 63.69 31.81
C VAL A 671 43.40 62.26 32.23
N THR A 672 42.74 61.79 33.28
CA THR A 672 43.09 60.52 33.95
C THR A 672 42.31 59.31 33.44
N SER A 673 41.33 59.49 32.55
CA SER A 673 40.54 58.40 31.99
C SER A 673 40.04 58.70 30.57
N ALA A 674 39.81 57.63 29.80
CA ALA A 674 39.24 57.73 28.46
C ALA A 674 37.84 58.38 28.44
N ALA A 675 37.12 58.36 29.57
CA ALA A 675 35.83 59.03 29.72
C ALA A 675 35.99 60.56 29.82
N ASP A 676 36.99 61.04 30.56
CA ASP A 676 37.27 62.47 30.71
C ASP A 676 37.81 63.08 29.39
N LEU A 677 38.61 62.31 28.64
CA LEU A 677 39.07 62.69 27.30
C LEU A 677 37.88 62.91 26.35
N LYS A 678 36.85 62.04 26.44
CA LYS A 678 35.61 62.13 25.65
C LYS A 678 34.76 63.35 26.07
N GLU A 679 34.80 63.75 27.33
CA GLU A 679 34.12 64.95 27.83
C GLU A 679 34.82 66.26 27.42
N LEU A 680 36.16 66.26 27.36
CA LEU A 680 36.96 67.38 26.86
C LEU A 680 36.80 67.57 25.34
N LEU A 681 36.83 66.47 24.59
CA LEU A 681 36.63 66.47 23.14
C LEU A 681 35.21 66.92 22.76
N SER A 682 34.20 66.65 23.59
CA SER A 682 32.82 67.09 23.38
C SER A 682 32.55 68.55 23.80
N LYS A 683 33.39 69.17 24.64
CA LYS A 683 33.28 70.59 25.00
C LYS A 683 33.97 71.54 24.01
N ASN A 684 34.96 71.07 23.26
CA ASN A 684 35.70 71.87 22.27
C ASN A 684 35.13 71.79 20.84
N SER A 685 34.01 71.09 20.62
CA SER A 685 33.45 70.83 19.28
C SER A 685 32.54 71.95 18.74
N SER A 686 32.66 73.18 19.24
CA SER A 686 31.97 74.35 18.68
C SER A 686 32.96 75.44 18.29
N ASN A 687 33.80 75.16 17.28
CA ASN A 687 34.17 76.07 16.20
C ASN A 687 35.15 75.39 15.21
N GLU A 688 34.65 75.21 13.97
CA GLU A 688 35.33 74.96 12.68
C GLU A 688 36.18 73.68 12.44
N ASN A 689 35.85 73.01 11.32
CA ASN A 689 36.46 71.84 10.64
C ASN A 689 36.27 70.49 11.36
N LYS A 690 35.23 69.67 11.10
CA LYS A 690 34.77 69.07 9.82
C LYS A 690 35.91 68.49 8.97
N PHE A 691 36.53 67.40 9.46
CA PHE A 691 36.93 66.23 8.66
C PHE A 691 37.29 65.09 9.64
N GLY A 692 36.53 63.99 9.61
CA GLY A 692 36.97 62.72 10.22
C GLY A 692 36.06 62.06 11.27
N GLU A 693 34.74 62.29 11.28
CA GLU A 693 33.84 61.34 11.95
C GLU A 693 33.41 60.27 10.94
N LEU A 694 33.70 59.01 11.26
CA LEU A 694 33.20 57.86 10.52
C LEU A 694 31.66 57.90 10.53
N LEU A 695 31.06 57.77 9.35
CA LEU A 695 29.61 57.67 9.20
C LEU A 695 29.10 56.44 9.98
N PRO A 696 28.14 56.62 10.90
CA PRO A 696 27.48 55.49 11.54
C PRO A 696 26.67 54.73 10.50
N LEU A 697 26.55 53.42 10.63
CA LEU A 697 25.72 52.65 9.70
C LEU A 697 24.23 52.82 10.06
N THR A 698 23.52 53.69 9.33
CA THR A 698 22.09 53.94 9.51
C THR A 698 21.27 53.58 8.26
N GLN A 699 19.96 53.40 8.46
CA GLN A 699 19.00 53.15 7.38
C GLN A 699 19.03 54.25 6.31
N GLU A 700 19.20 55.50 6.74
CA GLU A 700 19.20 56.67 5.87
C GLU A 700 20.49 56.79 5.04
N ILE A 701 21.63 56.32 5.58
CA ILE A 701 22.89 56.35 4.82
C ILE A 701 22.92 55.26 3.76
N ILE A 702 22.46 54.03 4.07
CA ILE A 702 22.31 52.95 3.07
C ILE A 702 21.39 53.40 1.93
N LEU A 703 20.29 54.07 2.29
CA LEU A 703 19.37 54.70 1.34
C LEU A 703 20.07 55.73 0.45
N SER A 704 20.86 56.65 1.02
CA SER A 704 21.57 57.68 0.24
C SER A 704 22.60 57.09 -0.74
N MET A 705 23.26 55.97 -0.36
CA MET A 705 24.25 55.27 -1.18
C MET A 705 23.64 54.40 -2.28
N GLY A 706 22.35 54.06 -2.17
CA GLY A 706 21.61 53.31 -3.21
C GLY A 706 21.80 51.81 -3.14
N ILE A 707 22.29 51.31 -2.00
CA ILE A 707 22.61 49.92 -1.80
C ILE A 707 21.34 49.21 -1.36
N THR A 708 20.93 48.20 -2.12
CA THR A 708 19.62 47.53 -1.94
C THR A 708 19.74 46.08 -1.48
N SER A 709 20.95 45.52 -1.43
CA SER A 709 21.19 44.15 -0.95
C SER A 709 22.50 43.99 -0.16
N ILE A 710 22.61 42.86 0.55
CA ILE A 710 23.82 42.48 1.30
C ILE A 710 25.01 42.25 0.37
N GLU A 711 24.79 41.69 -0.82
CA GLU A 711 25.82 41.48 -1.82
C GLU A 711 26.39 42.81 -2.35
N GLU A 712 25.52 43.79 -2.61
CA GLU A 712 25.93 45.14 -3.02
C GLU A 712 26.71 45.84 -1.91
N TRP A 713 26.28 45.71 -0.65
CA TRP A 713 26.98 46.26 0.51
C TRP A 713 28.39 45.66 0.67
N THR A 714 28.49 44.34 0.57
CA THR A 714 29.77 43.63 0.71
C THR A 714 30.74 44.07 -0.38
N LYS A 715 30.26 44.18 -1.62
CA LYS A 715 31.03 44.69 -2.76
C LYS A 715 31.43 46.17 -2.59
N ALA A 716 30.55 46.99 -2.00
CA ALA A 716 30.84 48.40 -1.75
C ALA A 716 31.97 48.59 -0.72
N LEU A 717 32.03 47.75 0.31
CA LEU A 717 33.09 47.80 1.31
C LEU A 717 34.46 47.27 0.84
N GLU A 718 34.56 46.69 -0.36
CA GLU A 718 35.85 46.38 -0.99
C GLU A 718 36.59 47.64 -1.45
N ASP A 719 35.86 48.74 -1.72
CA ASP A 719 36.45 50.03 -2.05
C ASP A 719 37.10 50.66 -0.82
N ARG A 720 38.41 50.89 -0.89
CA ARG A 720 39.23 51.37 0.22
C ARG A 720 38.80 52.75 0.72
N ASP A 721 38.38 53.63 -0.18
CA ASP A 721 37.99 55.01 0.14
C ASP A 721 36.58 55.03 0.73
N LEU A 722 35.68 54.19 0.22
CA LEU A 722 34.35 54.01 0.79
C LEU A 722 34.41 53.38 2.18
N LYS A 723 35.23 52.32 2.34
CA LYS A 723 35.44 51.63 3.62
C LYS A 723 35.96 52.59 4.70
N ALA A 724 36.76 53.58 4.33
CA ALA A 724 37.28 54.60 5.24
C ALA A 724 36.23 55.61 5.71
N LEU A 725 35.03 55.65 5.10
CA LEU A 725 33.95 56.54 5.51
C LEU A 725 33.07 55.96 6.63
N PHE A 726 33.14 54.67 6.98
CA PHE A 726 32.16 54.00 7.86
C PHE A 726 32.74 53.40 9.14
N SER A 727 31.96 53.39 10.22
CA SER A 727 32.33 52.71 11.48
C SER A 727 32.12 51.19 11.38
N HIS A 728 33.16 50.39 11.61
CA HIS A 728 33.14 48.93 11.42
C HIS A 728 32.32 48.11 12.44
N ASP A 729 31.79 48.73 13.50
CA ASP A 729 31.11 48.03 14.59
C ASP A 729 29.62 47.74 14.34
N SER A 730 29.11 47.96 13.12
CA SER A 730 27.68 47.78 12.80
C SER A 730 27.50 47.02 11.49
N VAL A 731 26.69 45.95 11.52
CA VAL A 731 26.36 45.11 10.36
C VAL A 731 24.95 45.49 9.88
N PRO A 732 24.72 45.73 8.57
CA PRO A 732 23.39 46.06 8.08
C PRO A 732 22.40 44.90 8.30
N SER A 733 21.18 45.21 8.73
CA SER A 733 20.10 44.22 8.85
C SER A 733 19.22 44.19 7.60
N HIS A 734 18.49 43.08 7.41
CA HIS A 734 17.55 42.93 6.30
C HIS A 734 16.52 44.07 6.23
N ASP A 735 16.01 44.51 7.39
CA ASP A 735 15.05 45.61 7.48
C ASP A 735 15.61 46.94 6.94
N MET A 736 16.93 47.18 7.08
CA MET A 736 17.56 48.38 6.55
C MET A 736 17.60 48.38 5.01
N PHE A 737 17.78 47.21 4.38
CA PHE A 737 17.76 47.08 2.93
C PHE A 737 16.35 47.19 2.36
N VAL A 738 15.36 46.60 3.02
CA VAL A 738 13.94 46.75 2.64
C VAL A 738 13.52 48.23 2.74
N TYR A 739 13.95 48.91 3.80
CA TYR A 739 13.76 50.36 3.96
C TYR A 739 14.41 51.14 2.80
N ALA A 740 15.69 50.91 2.52
CA ALA A 740 16.41 51.59 1.44
C ALA A 740 15.75 51.36 0.07
N GLN A 741 15.42 50.12 -0.29
CA GLN A 741 14.79 49.78 -1.56
C GLN A 741 13.44 50.50 -1.75
N SER A 742 12.60 50.53 -0.71
CA SER A 742 11.30 51.20 -0.77
C SER A 742 11.41 52.71 -0.95
N HIS A 743 12.38 53.35 -0.29
CA HIS A 743 12.57 54.80 -0.37
C HIS A 743 13.29 55.25 -1.65
N ILE A 744 14.20 54.45 -2.22
CA ILE A 744 14.78 54.72 -3.54
C ILE A 744 13.70 54.67 -4.62
N ALA A 745 12.84 53.65 -4.58
CA ALA A 745 11.70 53.55 -5.51
C ALA A 745 10.74 54.74 -5.36
N ARG A 746 10.48 55.19 -4.13
CA ARG A 746 9.68 56.39 -3.86
C ARG A 746 10.31 57.66 -4.42
N ALA A 747 11.61 57.87 -4.20
CA ALA A 747 12.34 59.03 -4.70
C ALA A 747 12.36 59.07 -6.25
N LYS A 748 12.60 57.92 -6.88
CA LYS A 748 12.54 57.76 -8.34
C LYS A 748 11.18 58.15 -8.91
N LYS A 749 10.11 57.64 -8.28
CA LYS A 749 8.73 57.99 -8.65
C LYS A 749 8.44 59.48 -8.47
N ALA A 750 8.85 60.07 -7.35
CA ALA A 750 8.63 61.50 -7.09
C ALA A 750 9.34 62.39 -8.13
N VAL A 751 10.55 62.00 -8.57
CA VAL A 751 11.26 62.70 -9.65
C VAL A 751 10.54 62.53 -10.99
N ILE A 752 10.11 61.31 -11.35
CA ILE A 752 9.34 61.07 -12.59
C ILE A 752 8.07 61.90 -12.62
N ASP A 753 7.29 61.87 -11.53
CA ASP A 753 6.05 62.63 -11.38
C ASP A 753 6.31 64.14 -11.53
N HIS A 754 7.40 64.65 -10.95
CA HIS A 754 7.77 66.07 -11.09
C HIS A 754 8.22 66.41 -12.52
N LEU A 755 9.05 65.59 -13.15
CA LEU A 755 9.50 65.80 -14.53
C LEU A 755 8.33 65.81 -15.52
N ALA A 756 7.31 64.97 -15.30
CA ALA A 756 6.09 64.95 -16.12
C ALA A 756 5.29 66.27 -16.06
N THR A 757 5.46 67.08 -15.01
CA THR A 757 4.82 68.41 -14.90
C THR A 757 5.57 69.51 -15.66
N LEU A 758 6.81 69.24 -16.09
CA LEU A 758 7.65 70.22 -16.78
C LEU A 758 7.47 70.06 -18.31
N PRO A 759 7.14 71.13 -19.04
CA PRO A 759 6.89 71.07 -20.49
C PRO A 759 8.14 70.77 -21.32
N ASP A 760 9.32 70.87 -20.69
CA ASP A 760 10.62 70.75 -21.35
C ASP A 760 11.14 69.30 -21.40
N TYR A 761 10.47 68.36 -20.74
CA TYR A 761 10.86 66.95 -20.63
C TYR A 761 9.82 66.04 -21.30
N ASP A 762 10.31 65.09 -22.09
CA ASP A 762 9.55 63.99 -22.69
C ASP A 762 10.04 62.66 -22.12
N LEU A 763 9.10 61.91 -21.53
CA LEU A 763 9.32 60.66 -20.82
C LEU A 763 8.78 59.43 -21.58
N SER A 764 8.37 59.59 -22.84
CA SER A 764 7.71 58.52 -23.62
C SER A 764 8.58 57.28 -23.86
N GLU A 765 9.90 57.43 -23.92
CA GLU A 765 10.87 56.32 -24.09
C GLU A 765 11.72 56.08 -22.83
N MET A 766 11.26 56.54 -21.67
CA MET A 766 12.00 56.43 -20.41
C MET A 766 12.16 54.97 -19.96
N ASP A 767 13.39 54.61 -19.58
CA ASP A 767 13.75 53.34 -18.93
C ASP A 767 14.10 53.58 -17.46
N ASP A 768 13.29 53.02 -16.57
CA ASP A 768 13.46 53.04 -15.12
C ASP A 768 13.72 51.65 -14.50
N GLU A 769 13.92 50.61 -15.29
CA GLU A 769 14.13 49.24 -14.80
C GLU A 769 15.61 48.82 -14.82
N THR A 770 16.39 49.33 -15.78
CA THR A 770 17.78 48.87 -16.02
C THR A 770 18.75 49.18 -14.87
N ALA A 771 18.52 50.26 -14.12
CA ALA A 771 19.34 50.61 -12.96
C ALA A 771 18.52 51.28 -11.85
N PRO A 772 18.78 50.95 -10.56
CA PRO A 772 17.93 51.36 -9.45
C PRO A 772 17.89 52.89 -9.26
N THR A 773 18.98 53.61 -9.56
CA THR A 773 19.13 55.05 -9.31
C THR A 773 19.27 55.89 -10.57
N ILE A 774 19.13 55.30 -11.76
CA ILE A 774 19.30 55.98 -13.05
C ILE A 774 18.00 55.88 -13.86
N LEU A 775 17.66 56.97 -14.55
CA LEU A 775 16.63 57.06 -15.57
C LEU A 775 17.32 57.33 -16.91
N ALA A 776 17.13 56.43 -17.87
CA ALA A 776 17.62 56.58 -19.24
C ALA A 776 16.44 56.86 -20.19
N GLY A 777 16.72 57.25 -21.44
CA GLY A 777 15.67 57.43 -22.45
C GLY A 777 14.80 58.68 -22.28
N ILE A 778 15.23 59.64 -21.47
CA ILE A 778 14.52 60.92 -21.27
C ILE A 778 14.98 61.92 -22.32
N TYR A 779 14.06 62.65 -22.94
CA TYR A 779 14.39 63.73 -23.87
C TYR A 779 14.09 65.08 -23.25
N LYS A 780 15.07 65.99 -23.26
CA LYS A 780 14.90 67.38 -22.85
C LYS A 780 15.10 68.29 -24.05
N HIS A 781 14.08 69.05 -24.42
CA HIS A 781 14.07 69.87 -25.65
C HIS A 781 14.48 69.09 -26.92
N GLY A 782 14.11 67.80 -27.02
CA GLY A 782 14.43 66.93 -28.15
C GLY A 782 15.84 66.32 -28.14
N GLN A 783 16.65 66.57 -27.09
CA GLN A 783 17.96 65.93 -26.89
C GLN A 783 17.86 64.87 -25.79
N GLN A 784 18.39 63.68 -26.05
CA GLN A 784 18.40 62.60 -25.07
C GLN A 784 19.34 62.96 -23.90
N ILE A 785 18.84 62.80 -22.68
CA ILE A 785 19.56 63.01 -21.43
C ILE A 785 19.41 61.78 -20.52
N SER A 786 20.39 61.58 -19.64
CA SER A 786 20.31 60.59 -18.56
C SER A 786 20.19 61.29 -17.22
N ILE A 787 19.32 60.80 -16.34
CA ILE A 787 19.07 61.40 -15.03
C ILE A 787 19.50 60.43 -13.93
N VAL A 788 20.34 60.90 -13.01
CA VAL A 788 20.68 60.18 -11.77
C VAL A 788 19.78 60.71 -10.66
N VAL A 789 19.09 59.81 -9.95
CA VAL A 789 18.15 60.13 -8.88
C VAL A 789 18.69 59.67 -7.53
N ARG A 790 18.70 60.57 -6.55
CA ARG A 790 19.18 60.29 -5.18
C ARG A 790 18.31 60.89 -4.08
N PRO A 791 17.89 60.11 -3.06
CA PRO A 791 17.33 60.67 -1.84
C PRO A 791 18.44 61.35 -1.03
N ALA A 792 18.16 62.52 -0.49
CA ALA A 792 19.13 63.27 0.32
C ALA A 792 19.12 62.81 1.79
N TYR A 793 20.30 62.65 2.37
CA TYR A 793 20.49 62.41 3.80
C TYR A 793 21.14 63.64 4.43
N ASN A 794 20.50 64.23 5.44
CA ASN A 794 20.99 65.44 6.13
C ASN A 794 21.46 66.56 5.17
N PHE A 795 20.71 66.77 4.07
CA PHE A 795 21.02 67.71 2.98
C PHE A 795 22.30 67.38 2.17
N GLU A 796 22.83 66.17 2.31
CA GLU A 796 23.98 65.65 1.57
C GLU A 796 23.57 64.43 0.72
N VAL A 797 24.33 64.15 -0.34
CA VAL A 797 24.12 63.00 -1.23
C VAL A 797 25.44 62.26 -1.41
N ILE A 798 25.41 60.94 -1.26
CA ILE A 798 26.59 60.08 -1.41
C ILE A 798 26.50 59.33 -2.74
N ILE A 799 27.39 59.66 -3.69
CA ILE A 799 27.48 58.97 -4.98
C ILE A 799 28.61 57.95 -4.93
N TYR A 800 28.24 56.68 -4.83
CA TYR A 800 29.18 55.57 -4.77
C TYR A 800 29.42 54.93 -6.15
N TYR A 801 28.35 54.55 -6.86
CA TYR A 801 28.49 53.70 -8.04
C TYR A 801 29.26 54.40 -9.16
N GLY A 802 30.26 53.71 -9.70
CA GLY A 802 31.02 54.20 -10.85
C GLY A 802 30.16 54.50 -12.08
N SER A 803 29.06 53.77 -12.28
CA SER A 803 28.09 54.02 -13.35
C SER A 803 27.42 55.39 -13.24
N GLU A 804 27.10 55.85 -12.02
CA GLU A 804 26.49 57.16 -11.80
C GLU A 804 27.49 58.29 -12.02
N LYS A 805 28.72 58.10 -11.53
CA LYS A 805 29.82 59.04 -11.78
C LYS A 805 30.10 59.17 -13.28
N ASN A 806 30.16 58.04 -13.98
CA ASN A 806 30.35 58.01 -15.43
C ASN A 806 29.21 58.71 -16.17
N ILE A 807 27.95 58.52 -15.75
CA ILE A 807 26.80 59.20 -16.36
C ILE A 807 26.87 60.71 -16.15
N LEU A 808 27.18 61.14 -14.92
CA LEU A 808 27.28 62.57 -14.58
C LEU A 808 28.49 63.27 -15.23
N ASP A 809 29.45 62.51 -15.76
CA ASP A 809 30.58 63.02 -16.52
C ASP A 809 30.21 63.32 -18.00
N TYR A 810 29.10 62.76 -18.51
CA TYR A 810 28.60 63.10 -19.85
C TYR A 810 27.88 64.45 -19.86
N GLU A 811 28.09 65.25 -20.92
CA GLU A 811 27.48 66.59 -21.07
C GLU A 811 25.94 66.59 -21.00
N SER A 812 25.30 65.50 -21.42
CA SER A 812 23.84 65.36 -21.47
C SER A 812 23.31 64.57 -20.27
N SER A 813 23.65 65.00 -19.05
CA SER A 813 23.22 64.36 -17.80
C SER A 813 22.71 65.35 -16.75
N GLU A 814 21.84 64.89 -15.85
CA GLU A 814 21.34 65.68 -14.72
C GLU A 814 21.30 64.87 -13.41
N LEU A 815 21.61 65.53 -12.29
CA LEU A 815 21.43 64.98 -10.94
C LEU A 815 20.16 65.57 -10.32
N TRP A 816 19.22 64.71 -9.94
CA TRP A 816 17.97 65.06 -9.30
C TRP A 816 17.89 64.44 -7.90
N ILE A 817 17.42 65.24 -6.93
CA ILE A 817 17.31 64.80 -5.55
C ILE A 817 15.89 64.93 -5.04
N GLU A 818 15.50 64.00 -4.17
CA GLU A 818 14.29 64.09 -3.35
C GLU A 818 14.71 64.28 -1.89
N ASP A 819 14.35 65.42 -1.31
CA ASP A 819 14.45 65.66 0.12
C ASP A 819 13.04 65.85 0.71
N PRO A 820 12.87 65.88 2.04
CA PRO A 820 11.54 66.01 2.66
C PRO A 820 10.78 67.31 2.33
N ILE A 821 11.42 68.28 1.67
CA ILE A 821 10.90 69.62 1.42
C ILE A 821 10.52 69.79 -0.06
N GLU A 822 11.37 69.34 -0.99
CA GLU A 822 11.11 69.45 -2.43
C GLU A 822 11.92 68.46 -3.29
N VAL A 823 11.42 68.18 -4.49
CA VAL A 823 12.20 67.52 -5.56
C VAL A 823 12.87 68.59 -6.39
N ARG A 824 14.20 68.54 -6.51
CA ARG A 824 14.95 69.55 -7.28
C ARG A 824 16.18 69.01 -7.99
N ARG A 825 16.57 69.69 -9.06
CA ARG A 825 17.81 69.45 -9.80
C ARG A 825 19.00 70.11 -9.10
N ILE A 826 20.09 69.37 -8.94
CA ILE A 826 21.38 69.89 -8.50
C ILE A 826 22.26 70.16 -9.73
N SER A 827 22.69 71.42 -9.89
CA SER A 827 23.60 71.81 -10.97
C SER A 827 25.05 71.86 -10.50
N LEU A 828 26.01 71.72 -11.43
CA LEU A 828 27.43 71.89 -11.12
C LEU A 828 27.72 73.25 -10.44
N GLY A 829 27.06 74.31 -10.87
CA GLY A 829 27.18 75.64 -10.25
C GLY A 829 26.68 75.68 -8.80
N HIS A 830 25.67 74.86 -8.45
CA HIS A 830 25.24 74.69 -7.06
C HIS A 830 26.32 73.98 -6.24
N ILE A 831 26.91 72.89 -6.76
CA ILE A 831 27.98 72.14 -6.09
C ILE A 831 29.21 73.03 -5.84
N LEU A 832 29.67 73.78 -6.86
CA LEU A 832 30.83 74.67 -6.74
C LEU A 832 30.63 75.75 -5.66
N LYS A 833 29.40 76.30 -5.55
CA LYS A 833 29.06 77.29 -4.52
C LYS A 833 28.99 76.68 -3.12
N THR A 834 28.25 75.58 -2.97
CA THR A 834 28.00 74.96 -1.66
C THR A 834 29.26 74.31 -1.09
N ALA A 835 30.05 73.63 -1.92
CA ALA A 835 31.33 73.03 -1.52
C ALA A 835 32.51 74.02 -1.52
N GLN A 836 32.26 75.31 -1.80
CA GLN A 836 33.26 76.38 -1.86
C GLN A 836 34.47 76.06 -2.74
N ILE A 837 34.27 75.34 -3.85
CA ILE A 837 35.34 74.95 -4.77
C ILE A 837 35.71 76.17 -5.61
N ARG A 838 36.77 76.87 -5.20
CA ARG A 838 37.28 78.08 -5.90
C ARG A 838 38.34 77.78 -6.95
N LYS A 839 38.98 76.61 -6.86
CA LYS A 839 40.00 76.14 -7.79
C LYS A 839 39.86 74.62 -7.89
N PHE A 840 39.77 74.13 -9.11
CA PHE A 840 39.75 72.70 -9.42
C PHE A 840 40.73 72.43 -10.58
N PRO A 841 41.38 71.27 -10.62
CA PRO A 841 42.19 70.86 -11.76
C PRO A 841 41.28 70.62 -12.97
N VAL A 842 41.72 71.06 -14.14
CA VAL A 842 41.11 70.73 -15.45
C VAL A 842 42.08 69.84 -16.20
#